data_AF-A0A1H8TZ23-F1
#
_entry.id   AF-A0A1H8TZ23-F1
#
_cell.length_a   1.000
_cell.length_b   1.000
_cell.length_c   1.000
_cell.angle_alpha   90.00
_cell.angle_beta   90.00
_cell.angle_gamma   90.00
#
_symmetry.space_group_name_H-M   'P 1'
#
loop_
_entity.id
_entity.type
_entity.pdbx_description
1 polymer ?
#
loop_
_entity_poly.entity_id
_entity_poly.type
_entity_poly.pdbx_seq_one_letter_code
_entity_poly.pdbx_strand_id
1 'polypeptide(L)'
;MFSVIHRRHLLVSLLCISALAASGCFSSGSSSGSDAPAQSNGLEGLVTDPPIAGAAVWLEATDGEVLTNIARTDERGRFELEAPASLDSGARLVATGGVDTRTGHSFQGVMLGAGVRDGQSRQVVTPLTRLVDVRAQSAGAQSAAAEYMGQLLDLDPDALLGDPAAATDVQRASLLVTELVMAMQGVADPFERLADALEGTGGNFANAASALGTDSSLPGSVRDRLLALEGRLAHLQDLQVADADAMIGALNRANLEAGLTGYLERQLGVPVNGDPLAGNLEELAHAVWQASGRRGMPADGPAIVNVARYLFQQYDDAISSEALADDGFSVPQGLRDDAQVSALAATQVIDHTLPLAPDETLGMDNAARAAYFFGSDLSPYYRAARLFDAVFDDATTDPVFARIARGQAAAGRVEEASLTLETRIFQPAERAEARRLVGEALFRNGDTGAALEQWRQSRAIYQGILDRKGVTNLEAEDARFLARLSGNFGETGKTDEAERTLEAVRTFIDIEGGRNQPYSDAYRSIALAGYDNARLAVEQFQAAPGESGRRARAESAMALAQELIWGIGTEPNPIFARIERVYSTRTQHVAQYGELAARLGLNTEAQRSATEFESLLETSDNLDAAGLFLTNMAAVYDFLDRVEDYAALVDRGDALDGPGDWSRAASPRAEIRLLEARALALEGDVDAAIDEALDARADPDGAARIRDLTFNLISRESLQPQSPRLALSLVDAGQLAAARQVTEAAAGIALSDAFADEQFDGSNDWQYVYLGCRRVAFMFELAEAPDRAVAHLRSCADAVASRMASAPVVTADRAEATRLLAAGHLFLGDVSGARDRAQEFATIGEAFTGVERVANRGQLAQLQSGAGDYADALRSLDAAADAMTQIATPGSDEQALLQASRWFTRGGSTTARGSAANDGLVIIHAQVADAVRERVAAGAQVSANDLERVQAARDKGVELVEGANGSSGALALIEALPNQDDRDLEIREIVSALAQVRGFDVAKRLAGAEDRSSERNRLLRTVAESLTELDDYPGTAIARFDFDGDGQADFFNPRSSESERLTAGIAMDSDIDGDAIPDSDDLTPYCPASRATCWQP
;
A
#
# COMPACT_ATOMS: atom_id res chain seq x y z
N MET A 1 -5.46 17.37 -23.17
CA MET A 1 -6.89 17.28 -22.76
C MET A 1 -7.26 15.88 -22.26
N PHE A 2 -6.63 14.81 -22.76
CA PHE A 2 -6.71 13.43 -22.26
C PHE A 2 -6.19 13.14 -20.82
N SER A 3 -5.81 14.15 -20.03
CA SER A 3 -5.14 13.94 -18.73
C SER A 3 -6.06 14.05 -17.51
N VAL A 4 -7.30 14.54 -17.66
CA VAL A 4 -8.19 14.87 -16.52
C VAL A 4 -9.29 13.81 -16.32
N ILE A 5 -9.52 12.92 -17.29
CA ILE A 5 -10.69 12.03 -17.32
C ILE A 5 -10.37 10.59 -16.85
N HIS A 6 -9.09 10.19 -16.81
CA HIS A 6 -8.68 8.81 -16.54
C HIS A 6 -8.46 8.42 -15.07
N ARG A 7 -8.77 9.30 -14.10
CA ARG A 7 -8.61 8.99 -12.65
C ARG A 7 -9.82 8.35 -11.98
N ARG A 8 -10.77 7.80 -12.75
CA ARG A 8 -11.96 7.15 -12.19
C ARG A 8 -11.82 5.61 -12.20
N HIS A 9 -11.79 5.05 -11.00
CA HIS A 9 -12.04 3.65 -10.61
C HIS A 9 -10.95 2.61 -10.99
N LEU A 10 -10.01 2.41 -10.07
CA LEU A 10 -9.26 1.15 -9.92
C LEU A 10 -9.70 0.50 -8.59
N LEU A 11 -10.93 -0.01 -8.57
CA LEU A 11 -11.38 -1.00 -7.58
C LEU A 11 -11.61 -2.29 -8.36
N VAL A 12 -10.62 -3.18 -8.32
CA VAL A 12 -10.74 -4.53 -8.87
C VAL A 12 -11.65 -5.32 -7.94
N SER A 13 -12.93 -5.40 -8.29
CA SER A 13 -13.91 -6.28 -7.65
C SER A 13 -13.52 -7.74 -7.93
N LEU A 14 -12.85 -8.39 -6.97
CA LEU A 14 -12.66 -9.84 -6.98
C LEU A 14 -13.99 -10.52 -6.63
N LEU A 15 -14.69 -11.02 -7.65
CA LEU A 15 -15.87 -11.86 -7.50
C LEU A 15 -15.45 -13.26 -7.00
N CYS A 16 -15.48 -13.43 -5.68
CA CYS A 16 -15.41 -14.73 -5.03
C CYS A 16 -16.75 -15.47 -5.20
N ILE A 17 -16.77 -16.52 -6.01
CA ILE A 17 -17.79 -17.57 -5.90
C ILE A 17 -17.24 -18.64 -4.97
N SER A 18 -17.76 -18.65 -3.75
CA SER A 18 -17.54 -19.67 -2.73
C SER A 18 -18.40 -20.90 -3.05
N ALA A 19 -17.78 -22.08 -3.11
CA ALA A 19 -18.30 -23.33 -2.51
C ALA A 19 -17.45 -24.55 -2.91
N LEU A 20 -16.56 -25.00 -2.02
CA LEU A 20 -16.73 -26.21 -1.21
C LEU A 20 -15.39 -26.63 -0.57
N ALA A 21 -15.47 -26.80 0.74
CA ALA A 21 -14.49 -27.34 1.67
C ALA A 21 -13.47 -28.34 1.10
N ALA A 22 -12.20 -27.95 1.14
CA ALA A 22 -11.13 -28.84 1.57
C ALA A 22 -10.11 -27.98 2.33
N SER A 23 -9.95 -28.30 3.60
CA SER A 23 -8.83 -27.90 4.45
C SER A 23 -7.50 -28.04 3.71
N GLY A 24 -6.94 -26.92 3.25
CA GLY A 24 -5.56 -26.83 2.81
C GLY A 24 -4.67 -26.85 4.04
N CYS A 25 -4.35 -28.06 4.50
CA CYS A 25 -3.11 -28.27 5.24
C CYS A 25 -1.99 -27.64 4.42
N PHE A 26 -1.20 -26.76 5.04
CA PHE A 26 0.18 -26.61 4.65
C PHE A 26 0.79 -28.02 4.60
N SER A 27 0.97 -28.53 3.39
CA SER A 27 1.74 -29.73 3.13
C SER A 27 3.18 -29.36 3.42
N SER A 28 3.57 -29.48 4.69
CA SER A 28 4.94 -29.81 5.05
C SER A 28 5.34 -31.02 4.22
N GLY A 29 6.25 -30.83 3.28
CA GLY A 29 6.88 -31.93 2.54
C GLY A 29 7.64 -32.80 3.54
N SER A 30 6.95 -33.76 4.14
CA SER A 30 7.58 -34.88 4.83
C SER A 30 8.19 -35.77 3.74
N SER A 31 9.47 -35.55 3.45
CA SER A 31 10.28 -36.63 2.93
C SER A 31 10.24 -37.74 3.98
N SER A 32 9.58 -38.85 3.67
CA SER A 32 9.66 -40.07 4.46
C SER A 32 11.04 -40.71 4.26
N GLY A 33 12.08 -40.02 4.73
CA GLY A 33 13.28 -40.63 5.27
C GLY A 33 13.04 -40.74 6.77
N SER A 34 13.12 -41.96 7.29
CA SER A 34 13.00 -42.23 8.72
C SER A 34 14.20 -41.65 9.47
N ASP A 35 14.18 -40.36 9.77
CA ASP A 35 15.09 -39.75 10.74
C ASP A 35 14.31 -39.34 11.98
N ALA A 36 14.84 -39.73 13.13
CA ALA A 36 14.31 -39.44 14.46
C ALA A 36 14.09 -37.93 14.66
N PRO A 37 13.22 -37.49 15.60
CA PRO A 37 13.11 -36.06 15.93
C PRO A 37 14.51 -35.52 16.25
N ALA A 38 14.95 -34.53 15.47
CA ALA A 38 16.22 -33.86 15.70
C ALA A 38 16.17 -33.28 17.13
N GLN A 39 17.15 -33.65 17.97
CA GLN A 39 17.27 -33.07 19.30
C GLN A 39 17.53 -31.57 19.15
N SER A 40 16.66 -30.71 19.66
CA SER A 40 16.94 -29.28 19.83
C SER A 40 17.53 -29.05 21.21
N ASN A 41 18.50 -28.14 21.33
CA ASN A 41 19.06 -27.71 22.60
C ASN A 41 18.59 -26.26 22.86
N GLY A 42 18.19 -25.97 24.10
CA GLY A 42 17.92 -24.60 24.52
C GLY A 42 19.21 -23.79 24.62
N LEU A 43 19.27 -22.65 23.92
CA LEU A 43 20.35 -21.68 23.98
C LEU A 43 19.86 -20.43 24.72
N GLU A 44 20.36 -20.22 25.93
CA GLU A 44 20.02 -19.04 26.74
C GLU A 44 21.10 -17.95 26.63
N GLY A 45 20.68 -16.69 26.71
CA GLY A 45 21.61 -15.57 26.65
C GLY A 45 21.09 -14.25 27.19
N LEU A 46 21.92 -13.22 27.02
CA LEU A 46 21.70 -11.85 27.47
C LEU A 46 22.10 -10.88 26.36
N VAL A 47 21.23 -9.94 26.01
CA VAL A 47 21.57 -8.75 25.23
C VAL A 47 21.68 -7.57 26.18
N THR A 48 22.88 -6.98 26.31
CA THR A 48 23.17 -6.00 27.35
C THR A 48 24.17 -4.95 26.91
N ASP A 49 23.82 -3.71 27.18
CA ASP A 49 24.67 -2.55 27.38
C ASP A 49 23.86 -1.38 27.98
N PRO A 50 23.73 -1.30 29.32
CA PRO A 50 22.91 -2.13 30.23
C PRO A 50 21.71 -2.93 29.61
N PRO A 51 20.87 -3.65 30.38
CA PRO A 51 19.86 -4.55 29.81
C PRO A 51 18.98 -3.94 28.70
N ILE A 52 19.06 -4.54 27.50
CA ILE A 52 18.32 -4.12 26.31
C ILE A 52 17.04 -4.94 26.21
N ALA A 53 15.90 -4.32 26.50
CA ALA A 53 14.59 -4.97 26.53
C ALA A 53 13.90 -4.94 25.16
N GLY A 54 13.24 -6.04 24.79
CA GLY A 54 12.47 -6.16 23.55
C GLY A 54 13.30 -6.27 22.26
N ALA A 55 14.60 -6.50 22.35
CA ALA A 55 15.47 -6.76 21.20
C ALA A 55 15.08 -8.09 20.55
N ALA A 56 15.00 -8.11 19.22
CA ALA A 56 14.79 -9.33 18.45
C ALA A 56 16.13 -10.07 18.33
N VAL A 57 16.16 -11.35 18.69
CA VAL A 57 17.37 -12.18 18.74
C VAL A 57 17.15 -13.46 17.96
N TRP A 58 18.12 -13.84 17.14
CA TRP A 58 18.13 -15.12 16.43
C TRP A 58 19.56 -15.62 16.25
N LEU A 59 19.66 -16.88 15.84
CA LEU A 59 20.91 -17.49 15.44
C LEU A 59 21.05 -17.46 13.92
N GLU A 60 22.23 -17.10 13.43
CA GLU A 60 22.56 -17.02 12.01
C GLU A 60 23.78 -17.90 11.69
N ALA A 61 23.73 -18.60 10.57
CA ALA A 61 24.84 -19.39 10.03
C ALA A 61 25.90 -18.49 9.36
N THR A 62 27.01 -19.11 8.93
CA THR A 62 28.14 -18.39 8.31
C THR A 62 27.76 -17.76 6.97
N ASP A 63 26.77 -18.31 6.27
CA ASP A 63 26.26 -17.82 4.98
C ASP A 63 25.07 -16.84 5.12
N GLY A 64 24.69 -16.51 6.35
CA GLY A 64 23.59 -15.60 6.66
C GLY A 64 22.22 -16.28 6.82
N GLU A 65 22.14 -17.61 6.79
CA GLU A 65 20.88 -18.32 7.02
C GLU A 65 20.44 -18.19 8.50
N VAL A 66 19.18 -17.80 8.72
CA VAL A 66 18.58 -17.77 10.07
C VAL A 66 18.23 -19.19 10.49
N LEU A 67 18.86 -19.67 11.58
CA LEU A 67 18.78 -21.04 12.06
C LEU A 67 17.69 -21.27 13.13
N THR A 68 17.10 -20.20 13.65
CA THR A 68 16.11 -20.27 14.75
C THR A 68 14.94 -19.33 14.49
N ASN A 69 13.81 -19.59 15.12
CA ASN A 69 12.77 -18.57 15.27
C ASN A 69 13.34 -17.35 16.04
N ILE A 70 12.78 -16.18 15.77
CA ILE A 70 13.17 -14.94 16.46
C ILE A 70 12.59 -14.96 17.88
N ALA A 71 13.44 -14.75 18.89
CA ALA A 71 13.02 -14.48 20.27
C ALA A 71 13.11 -12.99 20.58
N ARG A 72 12.43 -12.53 21.63
CA ARG A 72 12.60 -11.18 22.17
C ARG A 72 13.17 -11.20 23.57
N THR A 73 14.02 -10.23 23.87
CA THR A 73 14.55 -10.07 25.22
C THR A 73 13.54 -9.55 26.21
N ASP A 74 13.60 -10.04 27.45
CA ASP A 74 12.81 -9.52 28.57
C ASP A 74 13.33 -8.16 29.10
N GLU A 75 12.71 -7.60 30.14
CA GLU A 75 13.15 -6.35 30.79
C GLU A 75 14.58 -6.39 31.34
N ARG A 76 15.15 -7.60 31.48
CA ARG A 76 16.53 -7.82 31.92
C ARG A 76 17.45 -8.21 30.77
N GLY A 77 17.02 -8.06 29.52
CA GLY A 77 17.80 -8.38 28.33
C GLY A 77 17.92 -9.88 28.03
N ARG A 78 17.20 -10.75 28.75
CA ARG A 78 17.38 -12.21 28.63
C ARG A 78 16.59 -12.79 27.49
N PHE A 79 17.16 -13.79 26.81
CA PHE A 79 16.48 -14.55 25.76
C PHE A 79 16.74 -16.05 25.89
N GLU A 80 15.89 -16.83 25.24
CA GLU A 80 16.01 -18.28 25.07
C GLU A 80 15.64 -18.64 23.63
N LEU A 81 16.46 -19.47 22.98
CA LEU A 81 16.27 -19.94 21.61
C LEU A 81 16.30 -21.46 21.56
N GLU A 82 15.51 -22.06 20.68
CA GLU A 82 15.62 -23.48 20.35
C GLU A 82 16.60 -23.64 19.19
N ALA A 83 17.82 -24.10 19.47
CA ALA A 83 18.88 -24.24 18.48
C ALA A 83 19.05 -25.69 17.99
N PRO A 84 19.56 -25.91 16.75
CA PRO A 84 19.95 -27.23 16.28
C PRO A 84 20.96 -27.94 17.20
N ALA A 85 20.91 -29.28 17.27
CA ALA A 85 21.85 -30.08 18.10
C ALA A 85 23.33 -29.84 17.79
N SER A 86 23.66 -29.48 16.55
CA SER A 86 25.00 -29.15 16.10
C SER A 86 24.99 -27.80 15.41
N LEU A 87 25.86 -26.89 15.86
CA LEU A 87 26.06 -25.59 15.24
C LEU A 87 27.39 -25.58 14.48
N ASP A 88 27.42 -24.88 13.35
CA ASP A 88 28.66 -24.65 12.63
C ASP A 88 29.60 -23.76 13.47
N SER A 89 30.92 -23.97 13.31
CA SER A 89 31.96 -23.25 14.05
C SER A 89 32.03 -21.72 13.78
N GLY A 90 31.15 -21.21 12.92
CA GLY A 90 30.99 -19.80 12.57
C GLY A 90 29.59 -19.24 12.85
N ALA A 91 28.71 -20.00 13.51
CA ALA A 91 27.38 -19.53 13.87
C ALA A 91 27.47 -18.34 14.85
N ARG A 92 26.58 -17.36 14.66
CA ARG A 92 26.54 -16.15 15.48
C ARG A 92 25.13 -15.84 15.95
N LEU A 93 25.04 -15.29 17.15
CA LEU A 93 23.85 -14.64 17.64
C LEU A 93 23.79 -13.24 17.08
N VAL A 94 22.63 -12.85 16.59
CA VAL A 94 22.35 -11.50 16.11
C VAL A 94 21.21 -10.94 16.95
N ALA A 95 21.35 -9.68 17.35
CA ALA A 95 20.29 -8.95 18.03
C ALA A 95 20.06 -7.59 17.38
N THR A 96 18.81 -7.18 17.21
CA THR A 96 18.47 -5.84 16.69
C THR A 96 17.23 -5.27 17.36
N GLY A 97 17.15 -3.94 17.41
CA GLY A 97 16.07 -3.25 18.09
C GLY A 97 16.14 -3.37 19.61
N GLY A 98 15.03 -3.06 20.27
CA GLY A 98 14.95 -2.99 21.72
C GLY A 98 15.43 -1.64 22.26
N VAL A 99 15.25 -1.46 23.57
CA VAL A 99 15.60 -0.23 24.29
C VAL A 99 16.41 -0.60 25.51
N ASP A 100 17.54 0.08 25.72
CA ASP A 100 18.27 -0.01 26.98
C ASP A 100 17.43 0.66 28.09
N THR A 101 17.04 -0.16 29.06
CA THR A 101 16.20 0.23 30.19
C THR A 101 16.83 1.24 31.15
N ARG A 102 18.15 1.44 31.09
CA ARG A 102 18.92 2.33 31.98
C ARG A 102 19.39 3.61 31.30
N THR A 103 19.83 3.57 30.05
CA THR A 103 20.26 4.78 29.31
C THR A 103 19.17 5.39 28.43
N GLY A 104 18.13 4.61 28.11
CA GLY A 104 17.05 5.03 27.21
C GLY A 104 17.40 4.95 25.73
N HIS A 105 18.60 4.48 25.35
CA HIS A 105 18.96 4.30 23.94
C HIS A 105 18.07 3.26 23.28
N SER A 106 17.51 3.64 22.13
CA SER A 106 16.83 2.73 21.22
C SER A 106 17.85 2.11 20.27
N PHE A 107 17.97 0.78 20.31
CA PHE A 107 18.79 0.00 19.39
C PHE A 107 18.06 -0.28 18.07
N GLN A 108 16.98 0.45 17.81
CA GLN A 108 16.33 0.45 16.51
C GLN A 108 17.32 0.89 15.43
N GLY A 109 17.46 0.11 14.36
CA GLY A 109 18.45 0.44 13.34
C GLY A 109 19.87 -0.08 13.60
N VAL A 110 20.11 -0.67 14.78
CA VAL A 110 21.42 -1.16 15.19
C VAL A 110 21.40 -2.68 15.27
N MET A 111 22.39 -3.31 14.65
CA MET A 111 22.56 -4.76 14.67
C MET A 111 23.79 -5.13 15.51
N LEU A 112 23.52 -5.77 16.64
CA LEU A 112 24.52 -6.37 17.52
C LEU A 112 24.77 -7.81 17.10
N GLY A 113 25.92 -8.34 17.49
CA GLY A 113 26.34 -9.68 17.09
C GLY A 113 27.34 -10.26 18.08
N ALA A 114 27.34 -11.60 18.21
CA ALA A 114 28.33 -12.34 18.97
C ALA A 114 28.49 -13.74 18.39
N GLY A 115 29.72 -14.21 18.20
CA GLY A 115 29.98 -15.62 17.89
C GLY A 115 29.58 -16.53 19.05
N VAL A 116 28.97 -17.68 18.74
CA VAL A 116 28.51 -18.65 19.76
C VAL A 116 29.70 -19.34 20.43
N ARG A 117 29.74 -19.33 21.77
CA ARG A 117 30.84 -19.91 22.55
C ARG A 117 30.47 -21.31 23.08
N ASP A 118 31.27 -22.30 22.72
CA ASP A 118 31.14 -23.67 23.22
C ASP A 118 31.35 -23.78 24.74
N GLY A 119 30.49 -24.56 25.40
CA GLY A 119 30.61 -24.85 26.84
C GLY A 119 30.21 -23.71 27.78
N GLN A 120 29.71 -22.59 27.25
CA GLN A 120 29.13 -21.51 28.06
C GLN A 120 27.64 -21.76 28.32
N SER A 121 27.22 -21.63 29.58
CA SER A 121 25.82 -21.78 29.97
C SER A 121 24.94 -20.58 29.59
N ARG A 122 25.56 -19.44 29.27
CA ARG A 122 24.86 -18.23 28.84
C ARG A 122 25.68 -17.47 27.81
N GLN A 123 25.07 -17.16 26.67
CA GLN A 123 25.67 -16.32 25.63
C GLN A 123 25.44 -14.85 25.94
N VAL A 124 26.35 -13.96 25.51
CA VAL A 124 26.23 -12.51 25.74
C VAL A 124 26.39 -11.76 24.43
N VAL A 125 25.48 -10.85 24.15
CA VAL A 125 25.48 -9.98 22.96
C VAL A 125 25.54 -8.53 23.43
N THR A 126 26.57 -7.81 23.01
CA THR A 126 26.84 -6.42 23.41
C THR A 126 27.42 -5.63 22.22
N PRO A 127 27.50 -4.29 22.29
CA PRO A 127 28.24 -3.48 21.33
C PRO A 127 29.72 -3.91 21.19
N LEU A 128 30.35 -4.32 22.30
CA LEU A 128 31.73 -4.82 22.29
C LEU A 128 31.86 -6.18 21.60
N THR A 129 30.95 -7.13 21.85
CA THR A 129 30.97 -8.41 21.13
C THR A 129 30.75 -8.20 19.65
N ARG A 130 29.98 -7.18 19.25
CA ARG A 130 29.79 -6.83 17.84
C ARG A 130 31.06 -6.29 17.20
N LEU A 131 31.83 -5.43 17.87
CA LEU A 131 33.14 -4.99 17.36
C LEU A 131 34.08 -6.19 17.16
N VAL A 132 34.08 -7.14 18.10
CA VAL A 132 34.86 -8.38 17.97
C VAL A 132 34.36 -9.23 16.79
N ASP A 133 33.05 -9.39 16.63
CA ASP A 133 32.43 -10.15 15.54
C ASP A 133 32.75 -9.56 14.15
N VAL A 134 32.63 -8.25 13.98
CA VAL A 134 33.00 -7.56 12.74
C VAL A 134 34.48 -7.80 12.41
N ARG A 135 35.38 -7.67 13.40
CA ARG A 135 36.80 -7.96 13.18
C ARG A 135 37.05 -9.44 12.88
N ALA A 136 36.36 -10.35 13.54
CA ALA A 136 36.48 -11.79 13.31
C ALA A 136 36.13 -12.18 11.87
N GLN A 137 35.16 -11.50 11.25
CA GLN A 137 34.81 -11.72 9.84
C GLN A 137 35.95 -11.36 8.88
N SER A 138 36.76 -10.35 9.22
CA SER A 138 37.95 -10.00 8.45
C SER A 138 39.18 -10.87 8.76
N ALA A 139 39.33 -11.33 10.02
CA ALA A 139 40.52 -12.00 10.53
C ALA A 139 40.42 -13.55 10.57
N GLY A 140 39.22 -14.11 10.43
CA GLY A 140 38.94 -15.54 10.34
C GLY A 140 38.81 -16.30 11.67
N ALA A 141 38.97 -15.66 12.83
CA ALA A 141 38.78 -16.29 14.14
C ALA A 141 38.36 -15.30 15.25
N GLN A 142 37.34 -15.67 16.04
CA GLN A 142 36.80 -14.83 17.13
C GLN A 142 37.81 -14.58 18.27
N SER A 143 38.61 -15.58 18.64
CA SER A 143 39.61 -15.43 19.72
C SER A 143 40.71 -14.43 19.36
N ALA A 144 41.23 -14.50 18.13
CA ALA A 144 42.23 -13.55 17.64
C ALA A 144 41.68 -12.12 17.55
N ALA A 145 40.41 -11.97 17.14
CA ALA A 145 39.73 -10.68 17.12
C ALA A 145 39.55 -10.11 18.53
N ALA A 146 39.17 -10.93 19.51
CA ALA A 146 39.03 -10.51 20.92
C ALA A 146 40.38 -10.08 21.51
N GLU A 147 41.46 -10.83 21.24
CA GLU A 147 42.82 -10.46 21.68
C GLU A 147 43.27 -9.11 21.11
N TYR A 148 43.02 -8.88 19.83
CA TYR A 148 43.36 -7.63 19.17
C TYR A 148 42.57 -6.45 19.73
N MET A 149 41.25 -6.58 19.83
CA MET A 149 40.40 -5.53 20.39
C MET A 149 40.69 -5.26 21.86
N GLY A 150 41.04 -6.29 22.63
CA GLY A 150 41.48 -6.14 24.03
C GLY A 150 42.75 -5.31 24.14
N GLN A 151 43.74 -5.57 23.28
CA GLN A 151 44.97 -4.74 23.25
C GLN A 151 44.71 -3.31 22.79
N LEU A 152 43.82 -3.11 21.81
CA LEU A 152 43.49 -1.80 21.26
C LEU A 152 42.78 -0.91 22.31
N LEU A 153 41.85 -1.50 23.06
CA LEU A 153 41.02 -0.79 24.04
C LEU A 153 41.59 -0.82 25.47
N ASP A 154 42.72 -1.49 25.69
CA ASP A 154 43.31 -1.76 27.01
C ASP A 154 42.37 -2.52 27.96
N LEU A 155 41.74 -3.58 27.44
CA LEU A 155 40.77 -4.42 28.14
C LEU A 155 41.15 -5.92 28.10
N ASP A 156 40.69 -6.68 29.08
CA ASP A 156 40.82 -8.14 29.09
C ASP A 156 39.97 -8.78 27.96
N PRO A 157 40.58 -9.55 27.03
CA PRO A 157 39.85 -10.18 25.91
C PRO A 157 38.65 -11.04 26.33
N ASP A 158 38.73 -11.73 27.47
CA ASP A 158 37.61 -12.54 27.95
C ASP A 158 36.47 -11.68 28.50
N ALA A 159 36.79 -10.50 29.06
CA ALA A 159 35.81 -9.55 29.58
C ALA A 159 35.05 -8.83 28.46
N LEU A 160 35.68 -8.60 27.31
CA LEU A 160 35.02 -8.08 26.09
C LEU A 160 33.87 -8.98 25.61
N LEU A 161 34.00 -10.29 25.83
CA LEU A 161 33.02 -11.31 25.45
C LEU A 161 32.02 -11.63 26.57
N GLY A 162 32.08 -10.89 27.69
CA GLY A 162 31.23 -11.06 28.87
C GLY A 162 30.20 -9.95 29.03
N ASP A 163 29.51 -9.96 30.17
CA ASP A 163 28.57 -8.89 30.55
C ASP A 163 29.34 -7.63 30.96
N PRO A 164 29.15 -6.47 30.29
CA PRO A 164 29.86 -5.23 30.59
C PRO A 164 29.65 -4.76 32.03
N ALA A 165 28.52 -5.12 32.65
CA ALA A 165 28.22 -4.76 34.04
C ALA A 165 29.19 -5.37 35.06
N ALA A 166 30.01 -6.36 34.66
CA ALA A 166 30.98 -7.01 35.53
C ALA A 166 32.23 -6.15 35.85
N ALA A 167 32.56 -5.17 35.01
CA ALA A 167 33.76 -4.35 35.18
C ALA A 167 33.57 -2.91 34.67
N THR A 168 34.04 -1.92 35.44
CA THR A 168 33.80 -0.49 35.16
C THR A 168 34.40 -0.01 33.85
N ASP A 169 35.61 -0.47 33.52
CA ASP A 169 36.34 -0.15 32.28
C ASP A 169 35.66 -0.77 31.05
N VAL A 170 35.18 -2.01 31.16
CA VAL A 170 34.40 -2.68 30.11
C VAL A 170 33.05 -1.99 29.91
N GLN A 171 32.33 -1.66 30.99
CA GLN A 171 31.08 -0.89 30.91
C GLN A 171 31.31 0.48 30.25
N ARG A 172 32.39 1.17 30.61
CA ARG A 172 32.76 2.45 29.99
C ARG A 172 32.95 2.30 28.48
N ALA A 173 33.79 1.36 28.05
CA ALA A 173 34.04 1.15 26.63
C ALA A 173 32.75 0.78 25.87
N SER A 174 31.92 -0.09 26.44
CA SER A 174 30.64 -0.50 25.84
C SER A 174 29.70 0.70 25.62
N LEU A 175 29.55 1.56 26.63
CA LEU A 175 28.73 2.77 26.54
C LEU A 175 29.26 3.77 25.50
N LEU A 176 30.58 3.97 25.41
CA LEU A 176 31.19 4.88 24.44
C LEU A 176 31.03 4.36 23.00
N VAL A 177 31.10 3.04 22.81
CA VAL A 177 30.78 2.40 21.53
C VAL A 177 29.32 2.66 21.17
N THR A 178 28.40 2.50 22.12
CA THR A 178 26.97 2.78 21.90
C THR A 178 26.75 4.23 21.48
N GLU A 179 27.29 5.22 22.19
CA GLU A 179 27.17 6.63 21.82
C GLU A 179 27.60 6.92 20.37
N LEU A 180 28.74 6.37 19.95
CA LEU A 180 29.27 6.55 18.59
C LEU A 180 28.43 5.85 17.53
N VAL A 181 27.97 4.63 17.80
CA VAL A 181 27.11 3.87 16.87
C VAL A 181 25.74 4.53 16.75
N MET A 182 25.18 5.05 17.85
CA MET A 182 23.90 5.74 17.85
C MET A 182 23.97 7.04 17.02
N ALA A 183 25.07 7.80 17.10
CA ALA A 183 25.30 8.96 16.24
C ALA A 183 25.40 8.62 14.74
N MET A 184 25.74 7.36 14.42
CA MET A 184 25.82 6.84 13.05
C MET A 184 24.60 6.02 12.63
N GLN A 185 23.47 6.09 13.34
CA GLN A 185 22.23 5.44 12.90
C GLN A 185 21.85 5.89 11.47
N GLY A 186 21.50 4.91 10.63
CA GLY A 186 21.21 5.11 9.20
C GLY A 186 22.43 5.07 8.28
N VAL A 187 23.64 4.95 8.82
CA VAL A 187 24.87 4.70 8.04
C VAL A 187 25.06 3.20 7.85
N ALA A 188 25.49 2.79 6.66
CA ALA A 188 25.89 1.40 6.40
C ALA A 188 27.16 1.02 7.19
N ASP A 189 27.12 -0.16 7.81
CA ASP A 189 28.22 -0.79 8.55
C ASP A 189 28.86 0.10 9.64
N PRO A 190 28.07 0.66 10.57
CA PRO A 190 28.58 1.65 11.55
C PRO A 190 29.63 1.06 12.49
N PHE A 191 29.53 -0.23 12.82
CA PHE A 191 30.53 -0.93 13.65
C PHE A 191 31.86 -1.15 12.94
N GLU A 192 31.86 -1.38 11.62
CA GLU A 192 33.09 -1.54 10.83
C GLU A 192 33.83 -0.20 10.75
N ARG A 193 33.11 0.87 10.43
CA ARG A 193 33.65 2.23 10.43
C ARG A 193 34.20 2.64 11.79
N LEU A 194 33.49 2.29 12.86
CA LEU A 194 33.96 2.55 14.22
C LEU A 194 35.22 1.74 14.56
N ALA A 195 35.26 0.46 14.21
CA ALA A 195 36.44 -0.37 14.42
C ALA A 195 37.67 0.22 13.70
N ASP A 196 37.53 0.59 12.42
CA ASP A 196 38.59 1.24 11.64
C ASP A 196 39.04 2.57 12.24
N ALA A 197 38.09 3.39 12.71
CA ALA A 197 38.40 4.66 13.35
C ALA A 197 39.17 4.46 14.67
N LEU A 198 38.76 3.50 15.50
CA LEU A 198 39.45 3.15 16.73
C LEU A 198 40.86 2.59 16.46
N GLU A 199 41.03 1.77 15.43
CA GLU A 199 42.35 1.30 14.99
C GLU A 199 43.26 2.47 14.58
N GLY A 200 42.72 3.41 13.81
CA GLY A 200 43.44 4.60 13.35
C GLY A 200 43.82 5.57 14.48
N THR A 201 43.08 5.58 15.59
CA THR A 201 43.29 6.49 16.73
C THR A 201 43.89 5.83 17.96
N GLY A 202 44.26 4.54 17.86
CA GLY A 202 44.86 3.78 18.97
C GLY A 202 43.91 3.57 20.14
N GLY A 203 42.63 3.29 19.86
CA GLY A 203 41.61 2.98 20.86
C GLY A 203 40.99 4.20 21.57
N ASN A 204 41.31 5.42 21.14
CA ASN A 204 40.75 6.63 21.74
C ASN A 204 39.41 6.99 21.08
N PHE A 205 38.32 6.95 21.87
CA PHE A 205 36.94 7.15 21.40
C PHE A 205 36.67 8.60 20.96
N ALA A 206 37.17 9.61 21.68
CA ALA A 206 36.98 11.01 21.31
C ALA A 206 37.68 11.33 19.97
N ASN A 207 38.91 10.86 19.79
CA ASN A 207 39.63 10.99 18.53
C ASN A 207 38.94 10.22 17.40
N ALA A 208 38.37 9.04 17.68
CA ALA A 208 37.60 8.27 16.70
C ALA A 208 36.34 9.04 16.27
N ALA A 209 35.63 9.68 17.20
CA ALA A 209 34.51 10.57 16.92
C ALA A 209 34.93 11.71 15.99
N SER A 210 36.05 12.37 16.29
CA SER A 210 36.60 13.47 15.49
C SER A 210 37.00 13.01 14.08
N ALA A 211 37.64 11.84 13.97
CA ALA A 211 38.03 11.25 12.70
C ALA A 211 36.81 10.94 11.82
N LEU A 212 35.79 10.28 12.37
CA LEU A 212 34.54 10.00 11.68
C LEU A 212 33.77 11.29 11.35
N GLY A 213 33.75 12.26 12.26
CA GLY A 213 33.14 13.58 12.07
C GLY A 213 33.75 14.40 10.93
N THR A 214 34.98 14.08 10.52
CA THR A 214 35.64 14.71 9.37
C THR A 214 35.59 13.86 8.08
N ASP A 215 35.06 12.64 8.13
CA ASP A 215 34.93 11.75 6.99
C ASP A 215 33.84 12.22 6.03
N SER A 216 34.24 12.84 4.92
CA SER A 216 33.33 13.32 3.87
C SER A 216 32.45 12.25 3.22
N SER A 217 32.70 10.96 3.45
CA SER A 217 31.83 9.86 3.02
C SER A 217 30.55 9.75 3.84
N LEU A 218 30.52 10.33 5.05
CA LEU A 218 29.35 10.35 5.92
C LEU A 218 28.43 11.56 5.65
N PRO A 219 27.10 11.41 5.84
CA PRO A 219 26.17 12.52 5.77
C PRO A 219 26.57 13.67 6.70
N GLY A 220 26.29 14.92 6.29
CA GLY A 220 26.60 16.11 7.09
C GLY A 220 26.02 16.05 8.51
N SER A 221 24.75 15.65 8.64
CA SER A 221 24.07 15.48 9.92
C SER A 221 24.72 14.43 10.84
N VAL A 222 25.24 13.33 10.28
CA VAL A 222 25.99 12.32 11.03
C VAL A 222 27.32 12.89 11.52
N ARG A 223 28.04 13.60 10.65
CA ARG A 223 29.30 14.25 11.00
C ARG A 223 29.14 15.26 12.13
N ASP A 224 28.10 16.08 12.05
CA ASP A 224 27.80 17.09 13.07
C ASP A 224 27.48 16.42 14.43
N ARG A 225 26.69 15.34 14.42
CA ARG A 225 26.42 14.54 15.63
C ARG A 225 27.69 13.96 16.24
N LEU A 226 28.57 13.38 15.43
CA LEU A 226 29.85 12.80 15.89
C LEU A 226 30.79 13.86 16.47
N LEU A 227 30.88 15.03 15.85
CA LEU A 227 31.69 16.14 16.37
C LEU A 227 31.13 16.68 17.70
N ALA A 228 29.81 16.73 17.86
CA ALA A 228 29.18 17.12 19.11
C ALA A 228 29.46 16.14 20.26
N LEU A 229 29.78 14.87 19.96
CA LEU A 229 30.15 13.88 20.98
C LEU A 229 31.56 14.05 21.52
N GLU A 230 32.49 14.65 20.79
CA GLU A 230 33.94 14.62 21.07
C GLU A 230 34.27 15.02 22.53
N GLY A 231 33.75 16.17 22.97
CA GLY A 231 33.99 16.67 24.33
C GLY A 231 33.41 15.77 25.43
N ARG A 232 32.20 15.25 25.21
CA ARG A 232 31.54 14.33 26.14
C ARG A 232 32.29 13.00 26.25
N LEU A 233 32.68 12.43 25.11
CA LEU A 233 33.44 11.17 25.08
C LEU A 233 34.81 11.34 25.74
N ALA A 234 35.51 12.45 25.51
CA ALA A 234 36.78 12.74 26.17
C ALA A 234 36.62 12.80 27.70
N HIS A 235 35.60 13.49 28.19
CA HIS A 235 35.31 13.57 29.63
C HIS A 235 35.02 12.18 30.23
N LEU A 236 34.11 11.41 29.61
CA LEU A 236 33.70 10.09 30.12
C LEU A 236 34.81 9.04 30.03
N GLN A 237 35.68 9.13 29.03
CA GLN A 237 36.80 8.20 28.84
C GLN A 237 37.80 8.28 30.02
N ASP A 238 38.09 9.49 30.50
CA ASP A 238 39.04 9.73 31.59
C ASP A 238 38.39 9.69 32.98
N LEU A 239 37.06 9.72 33.06
CA LEU A 239 36.31 9.80 34.31
C LEU A 239 36.50 8.53 35.17
N GLN A 240 36.95 8.74 36.41
CA GLN A 240 37.06 7.68 37.41
C GLN A 240 35.80 7.62 38.28
N VAL A 241 35.16 6.46 38.30
CA VAL A 241 33.94 6.18 39.07
C VAL A 241 34.10 4.91 39.91
N ALA A 242 33.23 4.71 40.90
CA ALA A 242 33.36 3.62 41.86
C ALA A 242 33.11 2.23 41.25
N ASP A 243 32.13 2.12 40.36
CA ASP A 243 31.66 0.86 39.75
C ASP A 243 30.96 1.12 38.40
N ALA A 244 30.54 0.05 37.72
CA ALA A 244 29.82 0.11 36.45
C ALA A 244 28.49 0.89 36.55
N ASP A 245 27.75 0.75 37.65
CA ASP A 245 26.50 1.49 37.89
C ASP A 245 26.72 3.00 37.99
N ALA A 246 27.80 3.42 38.65
CA ALA A 246 28.22 4.81 38.72
C ALA A 246 28.66 5.35 37.34
N MET A 247 29.22 4.51 36.46
CA MET A 247 29.55 4.88 35.08
C MET A 247 28.30 5.16 34.25
N ILE A 248 27.28 4.31 34.35
CA ILE A 248 25.96 4.52 33.71
C ILE A 248 25.34 5.84 34.20
N GLY A 249 25.39 6.09 35.52
CA GLY A 249 24.90 7.34 36.09
C GLY A 249 25.69 8.58 35.65
N ALA A 250 26.98 8.45 35.34
CA ALA A 250 27.78 9.53 34.78
C ALA A 250 27.40 9.84 33.32
N LEU A 251 27.27 8.80 32.48
CA LEU A 251 26.78 8.97 31.10
C LEU A 251 25.40 9.63 31.07
N ASN A 252 24.45 9.12 31.86
CA ASN A 252 23.08 9.63 31.85
C ASN A 252 23.00 11.13 32.18
N ARG A 253 23.83 11.61 33.12
CA ARG A 253 23.92 13.03 33.46
C ARG A 253 24.55 13.85 32.34
N ALA A 254 25.63 13.35 31.73
CA ALA A 254 26.26 14.01 30.59
C ALA A 254 25.33 14.06 29.36
N ASN A 255 24.48 13.04 29.16
CA ASN A 255 23.49 13.04 28.09
C ASN A 255 22.36 14.04 28.36
N LEU A 256 21.88 14.13 29.59
CA LEU A 256 20.89 15.14 30.01
C LEU A 256 21.41 16.57 29.84
N GLU A 257 22.63 16.84 30.31
CA GLU A 257 23.27 18.15 30.18
C GLU A 257 23.42 18.55 28.71
N ALA A 258 23.99 17.66 27.89
CA ALA A 258 24.15 17.89 26.46
C ALA A 258 22.80 18.04 25.73
N GLY A 259 21.78 17.30 26.15
CA GLY A 259 20.46 17.37 25.54
C GLY A 259 19.72 18.65 25.89
N LEU A 260 19.76 19.10 27.15
CA LEU A 260 19.23 20.41 27.55
C LEU A 260 19.98 21.56 26.88
N THR A 261 21.31 21.45 26.78
CA THR A 261 22.14 22.40 26.04
C THR A 261 21.74 22.44 24.57
N GLY A 262 21.66 21.28 23.93
CA GLY A 262 21.27 21.17 22.53
C GLY A 262 19.83 21.60 22.26
N TYR A 263 18.94 21.52 23.26
CA TYR A 263 17.59 22.07 23.19
C TYR A 263 17.61 23.60 23.21
N LEU A 264 18.31 24.21 24.18
CA LEU A 264 18.49 25.66 24.24
C LEU A 264 19.10 26.23 22.96
N GLU A 265 20.16 25.61 22.46
CA GLU A 265 20.88 26.12 21.29
C GLU A 265 20.11 25.94 19.99
N ARG A 266 19.51 24.76 19.76
CA ARG A 266 18.89 24.42 18.47
C ARG A 266 17.41 24.78 18.39
N GLN A 267 16.66 24.64 19.48
CA GLN A 267 15.23 24.94 19.50
C GLN A 267 14.94 26.37 19.92
N LEU A 268 15.65 26.89 20.93
CA LEU A 268 15.42 28.25 21.44
C LEU A 268 16.42 29.30 20.91
N GLY A 269 17.48 28.88 20.19
CA GLY A 269 18.51 29.79 19.68
C GLY A 269 19.36 30.45 20.76
N VAL A 270 19.42 29.88 21.97
CA VAL A 270 20.16 30.40 23.12
C VAL A 270 21.54 29.74 23.19
N PRO A 271 22.64 30.47 22.88
CA PRO A 271 23.97 29.89 22.89
C PRO A 271 24.47 29.64 24.31
N VAL A 272 24.97 28.42 24.59
CA VAL A 272 25.46 28.05 25.93
C VAL A 272 26.98 28.24 25.98
N ASN A 273 27.43 29.48 26.23
CA ASN A 273 28.86 29.82 26.30
C ASN A 273 29.22 30.47 27.65
N GLY A 274 29.90 29.73 28.53
CA GLY A 274 30.52 30.25 29.77
C GLY A 274 29.67 30.13 31.06
N ASP A 275 30.29 30.46 32.20
CA ASP A 275 29.64 30.56 33.51
C ASP A 275 28.81 31.86 33.62
N PRO A 276 27.61 31.86 34.24
CA PRO A 276 27.02 30.82 35.10
C PRO A 276 26.12 29.79 34.40
N LEU A 277 25.70 30.04 33.14
CA LEU A 277 24.68 29.24 32.44
C LEU A 277 25.02 27.75 32.35
N ALA A 278 26.28 27.42 31.99
CA ALA A 278 26.72 26.04 31.90
C ALA A 278 26.65 25.31 33.26
N GLY A 279 27.08 25.94 34.34
CA GLY A 279 27.00 25.37 35.69
C GLY A 279 25.56 25.18 36.17
N ASN A 280 24.68 26.13 35.87
CA ASN A 280 23.26 26.04 36.21
C ASN A 280 22.56 24.90 35.45
N LEU A 281 22.93 24.67 34.18
CA LEU A 281 22.44 23.55 33.38
C LEU A 281 22.90 22.20 33.94
N GLU A 282 24.15 22.10 34.41
CA GLU A 282 24.64 20.89 35.08
C GLU A 282 23.82 20.58 36.35
N GLU A 283 23.54 21.59 37.18
CA GLU A 283 22.69 21.43 38.37
C GLU A 283 21.26 21.01 38.03
N LEU A 284 20.68 21.61 36.98
CA LEU A 284 19.35 21.26 36.48
C LEU A 284 19.33 19.82 35.95
N ALA A 285 20.29 19.44 35.09
CA ALA A 285 20.42 18.10 34.55
C ALA A 285 20.54 17.05 35.66
N HIS A 286 21.28 17.36 36.73
CA HIS A 286 21.37 16.47 37.89
C HIS A 286 20.03 16.30 38.61
N ALA A 287 19.25 17.37 38.78
CA ALA A 287 17.94 17.31 39.40
C ALA A 287 16.92 16.54 38.54
N VAL A 288 16.93 16.75 37.23
CA VAL A 288 16.08 16.03 36.26
C VAL A 288 16.43 14.54 36.26
N TRP A 289 17.71 14.17 36.31
CA TRP A 289 18.13 12.77 36.45
C TRP A 289 17.60 12.12 37.74
N GLN A 290 17.53 12.85 38.85
CA GLN A 290 16.94 12.32 40.08
C GLN A 290 15.44 12.14 39.93
N ALA A 291 14.75 13.14 39.37
CA ALA A 291 13.31 13.13 39.12
C ALA A 291 12.89 12.02 38.14
N SER A 292 13.73 11.68 37.16
CA SER A 292 13.50 10.58 36.21
C SER A 292 13.61 9.18 36.84
N GLY A 293 13.78 9.08 38.16
CA GLY A 293 14.08 7.82 38.83
C GLY A 293 15.46 7.27 38.45
N ARG A 294 16.40 8.16 38.07
CA ARG A 294 17.75 7.85 37.57
C ARG A 294 17.78 7.14 36.21
N ARG A 295 16.68 7.17 35.46
CA ARG A 295 16.63 6.74 34.07
C ARG A 295 17.39 7.73 33.18
N GLY A 296 18.21 7.20 32.27
CA GLY A 296 18.89 7.97 31.25
C GLY A 296 17.97 8.35 30.10
N MET A 297 18.36 9.40 29.38
CA MET A 297 17.70 9.86 28.18
C MET A 297 18.80 10.16 27.15
N PRO A 298 18.71 9.64 25.91
CA PRO A 298 19.63 10.04 24.85
C PRO A 298 19.55 11.55 24.62
N ALA A 299 20.70 12.19 24.38
CA ALA A 299 20.82 13.65 24.31
C ALA A 299 20.05 14.29 23.13
N ASP A 300 19.76 13.51 22.09
CA ASP A 300 18.99 13.89 20.91
C ASP A 300 17.65 13.15 20.81
N GLY A 301 17.24 12.46 21.89
CA GLY A 301 16.01 11.67 21.94
C GLY A 301 14.74 12.49 22.18
N PRO A 302 13.56 11.92 21.88
CA PRO A 302 12.28 12.58 22.13
C PRO A 302 12.01 12.83 23.62
N ALA A 303 12.49 11.93 24.50
CA ALA A 303 12.29 12.06 25.94
C ALA A 303 12.90 13.36 26.49
N ILE A 304 14.10 13.76 26.02
CA ILE A 304 14.72 15.01 26.49
C ILE A 304 13.95 16.24 26.01
N VAL A 305 13.39 16.20 24.80
CA VAL A 305 12.56 17.29 24.26
C VAL A 305 11.28 17.43 25.08
N ASN A 306 10.59 16.32 25.35
CA ASN A 306 9.36 16.32 26.15
C ASN A 306 9.63 16.82 27.58
N VAL A 307 10.71 16.36 28.21
CA VAL A 307 11.10 16.82 29.55
C VAL A 307 11.48 18.31 29.53
N ALA A 308 12.26 18.77 28.54
CA ALA A 308 12.62 20.19 28.43
C ALA A 308 11.38 21.08 28.31
N ARG A 309 10.47 20.78 27.36
CA ARG A 309 9.21 21.51 27.20
C ARG A 309 8.39 21.53 28.48
N TYR A 310 8.22 20.37 29.12
CA TYR A 310 7.52 20.28 30.40
C TYR A 310 8.17 21.16 31.48
N LEU A 311 9.49 21.20 31.58
CA LEU A 311 10.17 22.03 32.58
C LEU A 311 9.95 23.53 32.33
N PHE A 312 10.08 23.97 31.08
CA PHE A 312 9.87 25.37 30.70
C PHE A 312 8.41 25.82 30.81
N GLN A 313 7.46 24.88 30.79
CA GLN A 313 6.03 25.17 30.98
C GLN A 313 5.60 25.09 32.45
N GLN A 314 5.96 24.00 33.15
CA GLN A 314 5.53 23.76 34.53
C GLN A 314 6.26 24.63 35.56
N TYR A 315 7.51 24.98 35.27
CA TYR A 315 8.38 25.75 36.14
C TYR A 315 8.84 27.06 35.48
N ASP A 316 8.05 27.63 34.57
CA ASP A 316 8.35 28.83 33.77
C ASP A 316 8.92 30.01 34.59
N ASP A 317 8.36 30.27 35.79
CA ASP A 317 8.80 31.31 36.72
C ASP A 317 10.24 31.11 37.25
N ALA A 318 10.77 29.88 37.18
CA ALA A 318 12.05 29.50 37.75
C ALA A 318 13.02 28.83 36.76
N ILE A 319 12.52 28.30 35.64
CA ILE A 319 13.27 27.67 34.55
C ILE A 319 12.90 28.38 33.26
N SER A 320 13.74 29.35 32.89
CA SER A 320 13.70 30.07 31.62
C SER A 320 15.14 30.31 31.13
N SER A 321 15.30 30.76 29.89
CA SER A 321 16.62 31.08 29.35
C SER A 321 17.33 32.16 30.18
N GLU A 322 16.57 33.15 30.67
CA GLU A 322 17.04 34.23 31.52
C GLU A 322 17.38 33.74 32.92
N ALA A 323 16.54 32.89 33.52
CA ALA A 323 16.76 32.36 34.86
C ALA A 323 17.99 31.47 34.91
N LEU A 324 18.20 30.64 33.88
CA LEU A 324 19.38 29.78 33.77
C LEU A 324 20.67 30.58 33.56
N ALA A 325 20.59 31.78 32.99
CA ALA A 325 21.74 32.67 32.82
C ALA A 325 22.05 33.51 34.08
N ASP A 326 21.24 33.43 35.14
CA ASP A 326 21.42 34.19 36.39
C ASP A 326 22.41 33.48 37.35
N ASP A 327 23.37 34.23 37.90
CA ASP A 327 24.30 33.75 38.93
C ASP A 327 23.59 33.23 40.20
N GLY A 328 22.35 33.65 40.44
CA GLY A 328 21.51 33.28 41.57
C GLY A 328 20.54 32.11 41.32
N PHE A 329 20.63 31.44 40.17
CA PHE A 329 19.77 30.30 39.85
C PHE A 329 19.79 29.23 40.95
N SER A 330 18.62 28.63 41.18
CA SER A 330 18.52 27.46 42.04
C SER A 330 17.44 26.54 41.52
N VAL A 331 17.72 25.23 41.54
CA VAL A 331 16.76 24.21 41.13
C VAL A 331 15.44 24.35 41.90
N PRO A 332 14.26 24.38 41.22
CA PRO A 332 12.96 24.52 41.86
C PRO A 332 12.70 23.48 42.96
N GLN A 333 12.05 23.91 44.04
CA GLN A 333 11.60 22.99 45.09
C GLN A 333 10.50 22.09 44.54
N GLY A 334 10.66 20.77 44.65
CA GLY A 334 9.71 19.77 44.15
C GLY A 334 10.16 19.05 42.88
N LEU A 335 11.03 19.66 42.05
CA LEU A 335 11.45 19.06 40.78
C LEU A 335 12.04 17.66 40.95
N ARG A 336 12.90 17.47 41.97
CA ARG A 336 13.57 16.19 42.23
C ARG A 336 12.63 15.01 42.52
N ASP A 337 11.39 15.30 42.92
CA ASP A 337 10.38 14.31 43.27
C ASP A 337 9.19 14.32 42.28
N ASP A 338 9.33 15.03 41.15
CA ASP A 338 8.27 15.20 40.16
C ASP A 338 8.04 13.92 39.36
N ALA A 339 6.88 13.30 39.57
CA ALA A 339 6.51 12.05 38.92
C ALA A 339 6.31 12.20 37.40
N GLN A 340 5.99 13.39 36.90
CA GLN A 340 5.80 13.62 35.46
C GLN A 340 7.11 13.56 34.71
N VAL A 341 8.20 14.06 35.29
CA VAL A 341 9.55 13.94 34.68
C VAL A 341 9.91 12.45 34.48
N SER A 342 9.57 11.58 35.43
CA SER A 342 9.76 10.13 35.30
C SER A 342 8.90 9.50 34.20
N ALA A 343 7.64 9.94 34.07
CA ALA A 343 6.75 9.47 33.00
C ALA A 343 7.26 9.91 31.62
N LEU A 344 7.64 11.18 31.46
CA LEU A 344 8.17 11.73 30.20
C LEU A 344 9.53 11.12 29.83
N ALA A 345 10.40 10.85 30.81
CA ALA A 345 11.66 10.14 30.60
C ALA A 345 11.47 8.70 30.10
N ALA A 346 10.27 8.12 30.23
CA ALA A 346 9.93 6.81 29.68
C ALA A 346 9.48 6.85 28.21
N THR A 347 9.16 8.03 27.68
CA THR A 347 8.61 8.18 26.33
C THR A 347 9.67 7.94 25.27
N GLN A 348 9.23 7.42 24.11
CA GLN A 348 10.09 7.07 22.97
C GLN A 348 9.68 7.84 21.70
N VAL A 349 8.85 8.86 21.87
CA VAL A 349 8.23 9.64 20.81
C VAL A 349 7.93 11.04 21.35
N ILE A 350 7.92 12.07 20.49
CA ILE A 350 7.49 13.41 20.90
C ILE A 350 6.01 13.33 21.31
N ASP A 351 5.69 13.84 22.48
CA ASP A 351 4.30 13.95 22.94
C ASP A 351 3.70 15.23 22.36
N HIS A 352 2.81 15.11 21.38
CA HIS A 352 2.21 16.29 20.74
C HIS A 352 1.33 17.11 21.68
N THR A 353 0.92 16.55 22.83
CA THR A 353 0.03 17.22 23.78
C THR A 353 0.76 18.18 24.71
N LEU A 354 2.09 18.07 24.80
CA LEU A 354 2.92 19.02 25.53
C LEU A 354 3.10 20.30 24.70
N PRO A 355 2.91 21.50 25.29
CA PRO A 355 3.14 22.74 24.58
C PRO A 355 4.62 22.86 24.21
N LEU A 356 4.89 23.50 23.08
CA LEU A 356 6.19 24.06 22.75
C LEU A 356 6.66 24.97 23.89
N ALA A 357 7.96 25.04 24.13
CA ALA A 357 8.48 25.98 25.14
C ALA A 357 8.23 27.44 24.71
N PRO A 358 8.21 28.41 25.65
CA PRO A 358 8.25 29.81 25.28
C PRO A 358 9.42 30.08 24.31
N ASP A 359 9.15 30.81 23.22
CA ASP A 359 10.07 31.09 22.10
C ASP A 359 10.38 29.93 21.14
N GLU A 360 9.88 28.71 21.41
CA GLU A 360 9.86 27.63 20.42
C GLU A 360 8.63 27.79 19.51
N THR A 361 8.83 27.85 18.19
CA THR A 361 7.72 27.91 17.22
C THR A 361 8.03 27.03 16.02
N LEU A 362 7.02 26.34 15.49
CA LEU A 362 7.15 25.65 14.20
C LEU A 362 7.04 26.67 13.05
N GLY A 363 6.23 27.72 13.22
CA GLY A 363 6.01 28.75 12.20
C GLY A 363 5.62 28.13 10.86
N MET A 364 6.03 28.72 9.74
CA MET A 364 5.84 28.16 8.39
C MET A 364 7.03 27.30 7.91
N ASP A 365 7.84 26.77 8.82
CA ASP A 365 9.01 25.96 8.44
C ASP A 365 8.58 24.52 8.09
N ASN A 366 8.59 24.23 6.79
CA ASN A 366 8.25 22.92 6.26
C ASN A 366 9.04 21.77 6.88
N ALA A 367 10.34 21.96 7.13
CA ALA A 367 11.20 20.92 7.67
C ALA A 367 10.92 20.70 9.16
N ALA A 368 10.75 21.78 9.93
CA ALA A 368 10.42 21.71 11.35
C ALA A 368 9.06 21.02 11.58
N ARG A 369 8.02 21.42 10.83
CA ARG A 369 6.68 20.80 10.91
C ARG A 369 6.69 19.32 10.58
N ALA A 370 7.33 18.94 9.47
CA ALA A 370 7.43 17.54 9.07
C ALA A 370 8.21 16.71 10.12
N ALA A 371 9.32 17.24 10.62
CA ALA A 371 10.12 16.57 11.65
C ALA A 371 9.32 16.38 12.95
N TYR A 372 8.57 17.41 13.39
CA TYR A 372 7.69 17.33 14.55
C TYR A 372 6.61 16.26 14.35
N PHE A 373 5.84 16.34 13.27
CA PHE A 373 4.72 15.43 13.00
C PHE A 373 5.15 13.96 12.90
N PHE A 374 6.22 13.66 12.15
CA PHE A 374 6.68 12.29 12.00
C PHE A 374 7.47 11.75 13.20
N GLY A 375 7.99 12.66 14.03
CA GLY A 375 8.66 12.35 15.30
C GLY A 375 7.71 12.26 16.50
N SER A 376 6.45 12.68 16.35
CA SER A 376 5.43 12.63 17.39
C SER A 376 4.55 11.39 17.33
N ASP A 377 3.73 11.21 18.36
CA ASP A 377 2.72 10.15 18.49
C ASP A 377 1.58 10.29 17.46
N LEU A 378 1.52 11.39 16.72
CA LEU A 378 0.62 11.59 15.57
C LEU A 378 1.03 10.78 14.35
N SER A 379 2.34 10.50 14.22
CA SER A 379 2.92 9.80 13.07
C SER A 379 2.17 8.50 12.75
N PRO A 380 1.58 8.35 11.54
CA PRO A 380 0.85 7.14 11.18
C PRO A 380 1.74 5.89 11.23
N TYR A 381 3.03 6.06 10.97
CA TYR A 381 4.02 4.98 11.00
C TYR A 381 4.31 4.51 12.43
N TYR A 382 4.42 5.44 13.37
CA TYR A 382 4.57 5.12 14.79
C TYR A 382 3.31 4.41 15.30
N ARG A 383 2.14 4.99 15.03
CA ARG A 383 0.84 4.42 15.43
C ARG A 383 0.63 3.01 14.88
N ALA A 384 0.98 2.77 13.62
CA ALA A 384 0.92 1.45 12.99
C ALA A 384 1.87 0.44 13.66
N ALA A 385 3.13 0.83 13.90
CA ALA A 385 4.11 -0.05 14.55
C ALA A 385 3.68 -0.46 15.97
N ARG A 386 3.11 0.46 16.74
CA ARG A 386 2.64 0.23 18.12
C ARG A 386 1.50 -0.79 18.23
N LEU A 387 0.77 -1.05 17.15
CA LEU A 387 -0.24 -2.12 17.14
C LEU A 387 0.37 -3.51 17.31
N PHE A 388 1.68 -3.66 17.05
CA PHE A 388 2.37 -4.95 17.03
C PHE A 388 3.46 -5.09 18.10
N ASP A 389 3.53 -4.21 19.09
CA ASP A 389 4.56 -4.30 20.15
C ASP A 389 4.58 -5.64 20.89
N ALA A 390 3.43 -6.31 20.99
CA ALA A 390 3.26 -7.61 21.62
C ALA A 390 3.11 -8.77 20.61
N VAL A 391 3.40 -8.53 19.33
CA VAL A 391 3.31 -9.54 18.25
C VAL A 391 4.72 -9.89 17.78
N PHE A 392 5.04 -11.18 17.83
CA PHE A 392 6.39 -11.70 17.56
C PHE A 392 6.49 -12.52 16.27
N ASP A 393 5.38 -12.68 15.56
CA ASP A 393 5.31 -13.40 14.29
C ASP A 393 5.71 -12.47 13.14
N ASP A 394 6.81 -12.81 12.46
CA ASP A 394 7.37 -12.07 11.33
C ASP A 394 6.45 -12.16 10.10
N ALA A 395 5.81 -13.31 9.86
CA ALA A 395 4.81 -13.47 8.79
C ALA A 395 3.61 -12.51 8.96
N THR A 396 3.38 -12.03 10.19
CA THR A 396 2.39 -11.00 10.49
C THR A 396 2.99 -9.58 10.39
N THR A 397 4.18 -9.36 10.96
CA THR A 397 4.73 -8.01 11.19
C THR A 397 5.55 -7.47 10.03
N ASP A 398 6.26 -8.31 9.28
CA ASP A 398 7.09 -7.91 8.14
C ASP A 398 6.29 -7.22 7.03
N PRO A 399 5.10 -7.71 6.61
CA PRO A 399 4.27 -7.00 5.64
C PRO A 399 3.85 -5.60 6.11
N VAL A 400 3.63 -5.41 7.42
CA VAL A 400 3.30 -4.11 8.00
C VAL A 400 4.51 -3.17 7.93
N PHE A 401 5.70 -3.65 8.31
CA PHE A 401 6.91 -2.85 8.21
C PHE A 401 7.31 -2.55 6.75
N ALA A 402 7.00 -3.44 5.80
CA ALA A 402 7.13 -3.16 4.38
C ALA A 402 6.25 -1.98 3.94
N ARG A 403 5.01 -1.90 4.44
CA ARG A 403 4.09 -0.79 4.19
C ARG A 403 4.50 0.49 4.90
N ILE A 404 5.02 0.41 6.13
CA ILE A 404 5.63 1.54 6.84
C ILE A 404 6.80 2.11 6.03
N ALA A 405 7.73 1.28 5.56
CA ALA A 405 8.87 1.73 4.76
C ALA A 405 8.43 2.39 3.45
N ARG A 406 7.44 1.81 2.74
CA ARG A 406 6.83 2.43 1.56
C ARG A 406 6.20 3.78 1.88
N GLY A 407 5.47 3.88 2.98
CA GLY A 407 4.83 5.11 3.45
C GLY A 407 5.86 6.20 3.75
N GLN A 408 6.89 5.87 4.53
CA GLN A 408 8.02 6.75 4.83
C GLN A 408 8.69 7.27 3.55
N ALA A 409 8.99 6.39 2.60
CA ALA A 409 9.56 6.78 1.31
C ALA A 409 8.63 7.69 0.50
N ALA A 410 7.32 7.41 0.49
CA ALA A 410 6.32 8.23 -0.17
C ALA A 410 6.22 9.64 0.47
N ALA A 411 6.39 9.73 1.79
CA ALA A 411 6.47 10.99 2.53
C ALA A 411 7.83 11.71 2.43
N GLY A 412 8.78 11.19 1.65
CA GLY A 412 10.11 11.77 1.48
C GLY A 412 11.14 11.39 2.56
N ARG A 413 10.78 10.51 3.51
CA ARG A 413 11.62 10.00 4.61
C ARG A 413 12.43 8.78 4.21
N VAL A 414 13.39 8.99 3.31
CA VAL A 414 14.13 7.91 2.64
C VAL A 414 15.11 7.19 3.58
N GLU A 415 15.73 7.94 4.50
CA GLU A 415 16.68 7.39 5.48
C GLU A 415 15.94 6.46 6.45
N GLU A 416 14.77 6.86 6.93
CA GLU A 416 13.95 6.07 7.84
C GLU A 416 13.29 4.87 7.15
N ALA A 417 12.93 5.01 5.88
CA ALA A 417 12.50 3.88 5.06
C ALA A 417 13.62 2.83 4.95
N SER A 418 14.85 3.28 4.70
CA SER A 418 16.03 2.40 4.59
C SER A 418 16.31 1.70 5.92
N LEU A 419 16.24 2.45 7.03
CA LEU A 419 16.38 1.90 8.38
C LEU A 419 15.35 0.81 8.67
N THR A 420 14.09 1.04 8.29
CA THR A 420 12.99 0.08 8.47
C THR A 420 13.23 -1.19 7.64
N LEU A 421 13.61 -1.04 6.36
CA LEU A 421 13.93 -2.16 5.47
C LEU A 421 15.01 -3.08 6.02
N GLU A 422 16.02 -2.51 6.69
CA GLU A 422 17.19 -3.24 7.16
C GLU A 422 16.99 -3.88 8.54
N THR A 423 16.15 -3.29 9.39
CA THR A 423 16.11 -3.65 10.83
C THR A 423 14.75 -4.10 11.35
N ARG A 424 13.71 -4.03 10.53
CA ARG A 424 12.35 -4.43 10.93
C ARG A 424 11.71 -5.50 10.06
N ILE A 425 12.37 -5.88 8.96
CA ILE A 425 11.87 -6.87 8.01
C ILE A 425 12.88 -8.01 7.94
N PHE A 426 12.49 -9.18 8.42
CA PHE A 426 13.39 -10.31 8.64
C PHE A 426 13.33 -11.33 7.50
N GLN A 427 12.13 -11.61 6.99
CA GLN A 427 11.90 -12.56 5.91
C GLN A 427 12.49 -12.01 4.60
N PRO A 428 13.39 -12.76 3.92
CA PRO A 428 14.03 -12.29 2.69
C PRO A 428 13.03 -11.93 1.57
N ALA A 429 11.96 -12.71 1.43
CA ALA A 429 10.93 -12.47 0.42
C ALA A 429 10.20 -11.13 0.68
N GLU A 430 9.80 -10.88 1.93
CA GLU A 430 9.18 -9.63 2.34
C GLU A 430 10.13 -8.45 2.23
N ARG A 431 11.42 -8.61 2.59
CA ARG A 431 12.42 -7.56 2.42
C ARG A 431 12.61 -7.19 0.95
N ALA A 432 12.62 -8.18 0.06
CA ALA A 432 12.69 -7.94 -1.38
C ALA A 432 11.44 -7.20 -1.90
N GLU A 433 10.23 -7.59 -1.47
CA GLU A 433 8.98 -6.89 -1.81
C GLU A 433 8.95 -5.47 -1.24
N ALA A 434 9.38 -5.27 0.00
CA ALA A 434 9.46 -3.97 0.65
C ALA A 434 10.41 -3.02 -0.11
N ARG A 435 11.59 -3.49 -0.51
CA ARG A 435 12.51 -2.71 -1.36
C ARG A 435 11.89 -2.37 -2.71
N ARG A 436 11.13 -3.30 -3.31
CA ARG A 436 10.40 -3.04 -4.55
C ARG A 436 9.37 -1.91 -4.37
N LEU A 437 8.57 -1.97 -3.31
CA LEU A 437 7.55 -0.98 -2.95
C LEU A 437 8.15 0.40 -2.61
N VAL A 438 9.27 0.43 -1.87
CA VAL A 438 10.01 1.67 -1.59
C VAL A 438 10.53 2.28 -2.88
N GLY A 439 11.09 1.49 -3.80
CA GLY A 439 11.52 1.99 -5.11
C GLY A 439 10.36 2.57 -5.93
N GLU A 440 9.15 1.99 -5.87
CA GLU A 440 7.95 2.56 -6.51
C GLU A 440 7.51 3.89 -5.89
N ALA A 441 7.65 4.05 -4.57
CA ALA A 441 7.37 5.32 -3.91
C ALA A 441 8.40 6.40 -4.30
N LEU A 442 9.70 6.05 -4.33
CA LEU A 442 10.77 6.94 -4.77
C LEU A 442 10.63 7.37 -6.23
N PHE A 443 10.28 6.43 -7.11
CA PHE A 443 10.05 6.71 -8.52
C PHE A 443 8.87 7.68 -8.72
N ARG A 444 7.77 7.48 -7.98
CA ARG A 444 6.61 8.42 -8.00
C ARG A 444 6.97 9.81 -7.46
N ASN A 445 7.92 9.90 -6.55
CA ASN A 445 8.47 11.17 -6.06
C ASN A 445 9.56 11.75 -6.97
N GLY A 446 9.82 11.16 -8.14
CA GLY A 446 10.79 11.64 -9.13
C GLY A 446 12.24 11.20 -8.91
N ASP A 447 12.56 10.46 -7.84
CA ASP A 447 13.92 9.98 -7.54
C ASP A 447 14.21 8.63 -8.22
N THR A 448 14.40 8.68 -9.53
CA THR A 448 14.68 7.48 -10.34
C THR A 448 15.99 6.80 -9.96
N GLY A 449 16.99 7.57 -9.50
CA GLY A 449 18.29 7.03 -9.09
C GLY A 449 18.18 6.14 -7.86
N ALA A 450 17.53 6.65 -6.81
CA ALA A 450 17.31 5.88 -5.58
C ALA A 450 16.34 4.71 -5.81
N ALA A 451 15.32 4.87 -6.67
CA ALA A 451 14.41 3.79 -7.03
C ALA A 451 15.14 2.59 -7.66
N LEU A 452 16.04 2.85 -8.62
CA LEU A 452 16.85 1.82 -9.28
C LEU A 452 17.73 1.05 -8.29
N GLU A 453 18.30 1.74 -7.30
CA GLU A 453 19.13 1.08 -6.29
C GLU A 453 18.32 0.10 -5.45
N GLN A 454 17.13 0.51 -4.98
CA GLN A 454 16.25 -0.36 -4.21
C GLN A 454 15.79 -1.58 -5.03
N TRP A 455 15.49 -1.40 -6.31
CA TRP A 455 15.10 -2.51 -7.19
C TRP A 455 16.25 -3.48 -7.48
N ARG A 456 17.50 -3.00 -7.59
CA ARG A 456 18.67 -3.89 -7.72
C ARG A 456 18.88 -4.73 -6.49
N GLN A 457 18.77 -4.13 -5.31
CA GLN A 457 18.88 -4.83 -4.04
C GLN A 457 17.74 -5.83 -3.85
N SER A 458 16.51 -5.45 -4.22
CA SER A 458 15.34 -6.34 -4.27
C SER A 458 15.63 -7.58 -5.14
N ARG A 459 16.17 -7.41 -6.35
CA ARG A 459 16.57 -8.51 -7.23
C ARG A 459 17.63 -9.40 -6.59
N ALA A 460 18.67 -8.81 -6.01
CA ALA A 460 19.78 -9.57 -5.43
C ALA A 460 19.31 -10.47 -4.26
N ILE A 461 18.44 -9.94 -3.38
CA ILE A 461 17.85 -10.72 -2.28
C ILE A 461 17.03 -11.89 -2.85
N TYR A 462 16.19 -11.63 -3.84
CA TYR A 462 15.31 -12.66 -4.40
C TYR A 462 16.06 -13.72 -5.20
N GLN A 463 17.13 -13.35 -5.90
CA GLN A 463 18.03 -14.31 -6.55
C GLN A 463 18.60 -15.31 -5.53
N GLY A 464 19.05 -14.84 -4.35
CA GLY A 464 19.51 -15.73 -3.28
C GLY A 464 18.43 -16.69 -2.76
N ILE A 465 17.14 -16.29 -2.78
CA ILE A 465 16.02 -17.19 -2.46
C ILE A 465 15.91 -18.30 -3.51
N LEU A 466 15.96 -17.95 -4.79
CA LEU A 466 15.85 -18.90 -5.90
C LEU A 466 17.04 -19.86 -5.97
N ASP A 467 18.25 -19.39 -5.67
CA ASP A 467 19.45 -20.23 -5.63
C ASP A 467 19.32 -21.36 -4.59
N ARG A 468 18.67 -21.10 -3.45
CA ARG A 468 18.37 -22.11 -2.43
C ARG A 468 17.16 -22.99 -2.80
N LYS A 469 16.09 -22.38 -3.32
CA LYS A 469 14.85 -23.07 -3.68
C LYS A 469 15.05 -24.03 -4.86
N GLY A 470 15.95 -23.68 -5.76
CA GLY A 470 16.18 -24.37 -7.03
C GLY A 470 15.13 -23.97 -8.07
N VAL A 471 15.59 -23.71 -9.29
CA VAL A 471 14.74 -23.18 -10.37
C VAL A 471 13.56 -24.08 -10.75
N THR A 472 13.66 -25.40 -10.58
CA THR A 472 12.57 -26.35 -10.87
C THR A 472 11.40 -26.27 -9.90
N ASN A 473 11.60 -25.64 -8.74
CA ASN A 473 10.57 -25.46 -7.70
C ASN A 473 9.95 -24.07 -7.75
N LEU A 474 10.10 -23.33 -8.87
CA LEU A 474 9.52 -22.00 -9.03
C LEU A 474 7.98 -22.06 -8.94
N GLU A 475 7.40 -21.10 -8.21
CA GLU A 475 5.95 -20.99 -7.99
C GLU A 475 5.36 -19.76 -8.70
N ALA A 476 4.03 -19.68 -8.75
CA ALA A 476 3.34 -18.55 -9.36
C ALA A 476 3.66 -17.21 -8.67
N GLU A 477 3.88 -17.21 -7.34
CA GLU A 477 4.25 -15.99 -6.61
C GLU A 477 5.65 -15.49 -6.96
N ASP A 478 6.62 -16.40 -7.14
CA ASP A 478 7.97 -16.08 -7.61
C ASP A 478 7.94 -15.40 -8.99
N ALA A 479 7.21 -16.01 -9.93
CA ALA A 479 7.06 -15.47 -11.28
C ALA A 479 6.40 -14.08 -11.27
N ARG A 480 5.35 -13.89 -10.45
CA ARG A 480 4.67 -12.59 -10.32
C ARG A 480 5.58 -11.53 -9.71
N PHE A 481 6.37 -11.87 -8.72
CA PHE A 481 7.33 -10.96 -8.12
C PHE A 481 8.37 -10.51 -9.16
N LEU A 482 9.03 -11.45 -9.82
CA LEU A 482 10.06 -11.17 -10.83
C LEU A 482 9.51 -10.39 -12.02
N ALA A 483 8.29 -10.70 -12.47
CA ALA A 483 7.64 -9.96 -13.55
C ALA A 483 7.29 -8.51 -13.16
N ARG A 484 6.81 -8.27 -11.93
CA ARG A 484 6.58 -6.90 -11.43
C ARG A 484 7.88 -6.11 -11.33
N LEU A 485 8.94 -6.72 -10.77
CA LEU A 485 10.25 -6.09 -10.64
C LEU A 485 10.92 -5.81 -12.00
N SER A 486 10.82 -6.75 -12.95
CA SER A 486 11.24 -6.56 -14.34
C SER A 486 10.49 -5.39 -14.99
N GLY A 487 9.18 -5.29 -14.75
CA GLY A 487 8.36 -4.14 -15.15
C GLY A 487 8.86 -2.81 -14.59
N ASN A 488 9.23 -2.74 -13.31
CA ASN A 488 9.80 -1.54 -12.70
C ASN A 488 11.12 -1.11 -13.39
N PHE A 489 12.02 -2.05 -13.71
CA PHE A 489 13.22 -1.74 -14.51
C PHE A 489 12.89 -1.29 -15.94
N GLY A 490 11.88 -1.90 -16.56
CA GLY A 490 11.40 -1.52 -17.89
C GLY A 490 10.89 -0.07 -17.93
N GLU A 491 10.14 0.37 -16.90
CA GLU A 491 9.61 1.74 -16.80
C GLU A 491 10.70 2.81 -16.81
N THR A 492 11.91 2.47 -16.37
CA THR A 492 13.07 3.38 -16.33
C THR A 492 14.04 3.19 -17.50
N GLY A 493 13.66 2.37 -18.49
CA GLY A 493 14.47 2.09 -19.68
C GLY A 493 15.69 1.19 -19.40
N LYS A 494 15.72 0.45 -18.29
CA LYS A 494 16.81 -0.49 -17.95
C LYS A 494 16.52 -1.89 -18.47
N THR A 495 16.49 -2.04 -19.80
CA THR A 495 16.13 -3.30 -20.50
C THR A 495 16.98 -4.49 -20.07
N ASP A 496 18.30 -4.33 -20.01
CA ASP A 496 19.21 -5.42 -19.61
C ASP A 496 18.92 -5.91 -18.18
N GLU A 497 18.52 -5.00 -17.28
CA GLU A 497 18.20 -5.34 -15.90
C GLU A 497 16.83 -6.02 -15.79
N ALA A 498 15.87 -5.57 -16.59
CA ALA A 498 14.57 -6.22 -16.73
C ALA A 498 14.72 -7.66 -17.24
N GLU A 499 15.56 -7.88 -18.26
CA GLU A 499 15.83 -9.21 -18.81
C GLU A 499 16.53 -10.14 -17.82
N ARG A 500 17.57 -9.66 -17.14
CA ARG A 500 18.27 -10.44 -16.10
C ARG A 500 17.34 -10.84 -14.94
N THR A 501 16.36 -10.01 -14.61
CA THR A 501 15.39 -10.31 -13.55
C THR A 501 14.53 -11.54 -13.88
N LEU A 502 14.32 -11.84 -15.16
CA LEU A 502 13.48 -12.94 -15.63
C LEU A 502 14.25 -14.23 -15.95
N GLU A 503 15.58 -14.24 -15.81
CA GLU A 503 16.44 -15.36 -16.21
C GLU A 503 16.06 -16.70 -15.53
N ALA A 504 15.70 -16.65 -14.24
CA ALA A 504 15.23 -17.84 -13.52
C ALA A 504 13.90 -18.38 -14.09
N VAL A 505 12.96 -17.49 -14.45
CA VAL A 505 11.69 -17.89 -15.07
C VAL A 505 11.96 -18.52 -16.44
N ARG A 506 12.90 -17.96 -17.22
CA ARG A 506 13.28 -18.50 -18.53
C ARG A 506 13.93 -19.87 -18.44
N THR A 507 14.82 -20.04 -17.45
CA THR A 507 15.43 -21.34 -17.18
C THR A 507 14.39 -22.38 -16.75
N PHE A 508 13.42 -21.99 -15.92
CA PHE A 508 12.28 -22.85 -15.60
C PHE A 508 11.48 -23.22 -16.86
N ILE A 509 11.25 -22.26 -17.76
CA ILE A 509 10.56 -22.51 -19.03
C ILE A 509 11.30 -23.55 -19.87
N ASP A 510 12.62 -23.46 -19.96
CA ASP A 510 13.44 -24.38 -20.74
C ASP A 510 13.44 -25.82 -20.17
N ILE A 511 13.26 -25.97 -18.85
CA ILE A 511 13.26 -27.27 -18.16
C ILE A 511 11.87 -27.91 -18.14
N GLU A 512 10.85 -27.15 -17.72
CA GLU A 512 9.50 -27.66 -17.43
C GLU A 512 8.50 -27.39 -18.56
N GLY A 513 8.86 -26.53 -19.51
CA GLY A 513 8.07 -26.26 -20.71
C GLY A 513 8.37 -27.21 -21.86
N GLY A 514 7.60 -27.07 -22.93
CA GLY A 514 7.85 -27.78 -24.19
C GLY A 514 6.58 -28.12 -24.94
N ARG A 515 6.49 -27.65 -26.19
CA ARG A 515 5.31 -27.79 -27.06
C ARG A 515 4.76 -29.22 -27.18
N ASN A 516 5.61 -30.25 -27.11
CA ASN A 516 5.20 -31.65 -27.34
C ASN A 516 5.21 -32.51 -26.08
N GLN A 517 5.31 -31.90 -24.89
CA GLN A 517 5.36 -32.62 -23.62
C GLN A 517 4.15 -32.26 -22.77
N PRO A 518 3.60 -33.18 -21.95
CA PRO A 518 2.58 -32.81 -21.00
C PRO A 518 3.10 -31.74 -20.05
N TYR A 519 2.42 -30.60 -19.95
CA TYR A 519 2.84 -29.55 -19.00
C TYR A 519 2.48 -29.95 -17.56
N SER A 520 3.22 -29.42 -16.58
CA SER A 520 2.91 -29.57 -15.15
C SER A 520 1.88 -28.54 -14.67
N ASP A 521 1.13 -28.83 -13.60
CA ASP A 521 0.22 -27.86 -12.99
C ASP A 521 0.95 -26.57 -12.55
N ALA A 522 2.22 -26.70 -12.14
CA ALA A 522 3.10 -25.57 -11.83
C ALA A 522 3.35 -24.70 -13.07
N TYR A 523 3.75 -25.32 -14.19
CA TYR A 523 3.97 -24.60 -15.45
C TYR A 523 2.71 -23.85 -15.91
N ARG A 524 1.54 -24.52 -15.88
CA ARG A 524 0.26 -23.88 -16.22
C ARG A 524 0.03 -22.67 -15.32
N SER A 525 0.16 -22.84 -14.01
CA SER A 525 -0.12 -21.77 -13.04
C SER A 525 0.78 -20.55 -13.27
N ILE A 526 2.07 -20.76 -13.58
CA ILE A 526 3.02 -19.69 -13.90
C ILE A 526 2.68 -19.03 -15.25
N ALA A 527 2.36 -19.81 -16.29
CA ALA A 527 2.01 -19.27 -17.59
C ALA A 527 0.74 -18.39 -17.54
N LEU A 528 -0.27 -18.82 -16.79
CA LEU A 528 -1.48 -18.03 -16.55
C LEU A 528 -1.17 -16.74 -15.79
N ALA A 529 -0.36 -16.83 -14.73
CA ALA A 529 0.07 -15.64 -13.99
C ALA A 529 0.87 -14.65 -14.86
N GLY A 530 1.70 -15.15 -15.78
CA GLY A 530 2.43 -14.35 -16.76
C GLY A 530 1.50 -13.63 -17.74
N TYR A 531 0.51 -14.33 -18.28
CA TYR A 531 -0.52 -13.73 -19.13
C TYR A 531 -1.35 -12.67 -18.38
N ASP A 532 -1.79 -12.96 -17.16
CA ASP A 532 -2.54 -12.00 -16.35
C ASP A 532 -1.74 -10.72 -16.06
N ASN A 533 -0.44 -10.87 -15.78
CA ASN A 533 0.45 -9.73 -15.61
C ASN A 533 0.58 -8.89 -16.91
N ALA A 534 0.71 -9.54 -18.08
CA ALA A 534 0.75 -8.85 -19.36
C ALA A 534 -0.56 -8.11 -19.65
N ARG A 535 -1.70 -8.75 -19.43
CA ARG A 535 -3.02 -8.14 -19.58
C ARG A 535 -3.17 -6.90 -18.70
N LEU A 536 -2.85 -7.01 -17.41
CA LEU A 536 -2.92 -5.89 -16.46
C LEU A 536 -1.99 -4.74 -16.88
N ALA A 537 -0.77 -5.04 -17.35
CA ALA A 537 0.16 -4.02 -17.81
C ALA A 537 -0.34 -3.29 -19.07
N VAL A 538 -0.95 -4.01 -20.02
CA VAL A 538 -1.59 -3.43 -21.21
C VAL A 538 -2.76 -2.53 -20.82
N GLU A 539 -3.63 -3.00 -19.92
CA GLU A 539 -4.77 -2.21 -19.41
C GLU A 539 -4.30 -0.93 -18.72
N GLN A 540 -3.26 -1.01 -17.88
CA GLN A 540 -2.66 0.16 -17.22
C GLN A 540 -2.05 1.16 -18.22
N PHE A 541 -1.37 0.68 -19.27
CA PHE A 541 -0.85 1.53 -20.33
C PHE A 541 -1.99 2.25 -21.08
N GLN A 542 -3.04 1.53 -21.47
CA GLN A 542 -4.19 2.11 -22.15
C GLN A 542 -4.98 3.09 -21.26
N ALA A 543 -4.96 2.88 -19.94
CA ALA A 543 -5.53 3.81 -18.97
C ALA A 543 -4.70 5.09 -18.76
N ALA A 544 -3.42 5.15 -19.14
CA ALA A 544 -2.69 6.40 -19.16
C ALA A 544 -1.52 6.33 -20.17
N PRO A 545 -1.81 6.46 -21.48
CA PRO A 545 -0.78 6.27 -22.52
C PRO A 545 0.30 7.35 -22.49
N GLY A 546 0.03 8.49 -21.82
CA GLY A 546 0.98 9.59 -21.64
C GLY A 546 1.93 9.45 -20.45
N GLU A 547 1.74 8.46 -19.57
CA GLU A 547 2.68 8.22 -18.47
C GLU A 547 3.94 7.50 -18.97
N SER A 548 5.10 8.09 -18.68
CA SER A 548 6.40 7.54 -19.07
C SER A 548 6.60 6.14 -18.49
N GLY A 549 7.05 5.20 -19.33
CA GLY A 549 7.44 3.86 -18.90
C GLY A 549 6.35 2.78 -18.94
N ARG A 550 5.06 3.14 -18.87
CA ARG A 550 3.95 2.15 -18.87
C ARG A 550 3.94 1.26 -20.12
N ARG A 551 4.22 1.84 -21.29
CA ARG A 551 4.35 1.08 -22.54
C ARG A 551 5.46 0.04 -22.46
N ALA A 552 6.64 0.44 -21.99
CA ALA A 552 7.79 -0.44 -21.86
C ALA A 552 7.51 -1.60 -20.89
N ARG A 553 6.78 -1.34 -19.80
CA ARG A 553 6.30 -2.38 -18.88
C ARG A 553 5.35 -3.36 -19.55
N ALA A 554 4.38 -2.87 -20.32
CA ALA A 554 3.46 -3.72 -21.07
C ALA A 554 4.20 -4.60 -22.09
N GLU A 555 5.12 -4.02 -22.86
CA GLU A 555 5.95 -4.74 -23.83
C GLU A 555 6.84 -5.82 -23.15
N SER A 556 7.45 -5.50 -22.01
CA SER A 556 8.25 -6.45 -21.23
C SER A 556 7.41 -7.61 -20.68
N ALA A 557 6.22 -7.31 -20.12
CA ALA A 557 5.31 -8.34 -19.62
C ALA A 557 4.78 -9.24 -20.76
N MET A 558 4.50 -8.65 -21.93
CA MET A 558 4.12 -9.38 -23.14
C MET A 558 5.23 -10.33 -23.60
N ALA A 559 6.49 -9.89 -23.62
CA ALA A 559 7.61 -10.74 -24.00
C ALA A 559 7.67 -12.02 -23.14
N LEU A 560 7.56 -11.88 -21.81
CA LEU A 560 7.53 -13.02 -20.90
C LEU A 560 6.30 -13.91 -21.09
N ALA A 561 5.10 -13.31 -21.21
CA ALA A 561 3.88 -14.05 -21.44
C ALA A 561 3.96 -14.90 -22.72
N GLN A 562 4.57 -14.37 -23.78
CA GLN A 562 4.80 -15.12 -25.01
C GLN A 562 5.69 -16.35 -24.78
N GLU A 563 6.82 -16.19 -24.09
CA GLU A 563 7.74 -17.30 -23.80
C GLU A 563 7.02 -18.41 -23.02
N LEU A 564 6.22 -18.04 -22.02
CA LEU A 564 5.41 -18.96 -21.22
C LEU A 564 4.32 -19.65 -22.03
N ILE A 565 3.52 -18.90 -22.79
CA ILE A 565 2.38 -19.42 -23.56
C ILE A 565 2.86 -20.39 -24.64
N TRP A 566 3.95 -20.07 -25.34
CA TRP A 566 4.50 -20.94 -26.38
C TRP A 566 5.17 -22.19 -25.83
N GLY A 567 5.59 -22.18 -24.57
CA GLY A 567 6.09 -23.36 -23.88
C GLY A 567 4.99 -24.25 -23.28
N ILE A 568 3.71 -23.81 -23.25
CA ILE A 568 2.59 -24.69 -22.85
C ILE A 568 2.51 -25.87 -23.82
N GLY A 569 2.75 -27.07 -23.29
CA GLY A 569 2.70 -28.32 -24.03
C GLY A 569 1.30 -28.95 -24.07
N THR A 570 1.23 -30.27 -24.07
CA THR A 570 -0.03 -31.03 -24.14
C THR A 570 -0.75 -31.08 -22.79
N GLU A 571 -2.08 -31.15 -22.79
CA GLU A 571 -2.86 -31.26 -21.54
C GLU A 571 -2.66 -32.64 -20.88
N PRO A 572 -2.27 -32.72 -19.58
CA PRO A 572 -1.88 -33.98 -18.94
C PRO A 572 -3.04 -34.97 -18.66
N ASN A 573 -4.31 -34.57 -18.79
CA ASN A 573 -5.47 -35.47 -18.71
C ASN A 573 -6.76 -34.76 -19.22
N PRO A 574 -7.38 -35.16 -20.36
CA PRO A 574 -8.63 -34.55 -20.81
C PRO A 574 -9.77 -34.97 -19.86
N ILE A 575 -10.15 -34.10 -18.92
CA ILE A 575 -11.21 -34.33 -17.91
C ILE A 575 -12.56 -34.70 -18.54
N PHE A 576 -12.73 -34.47 -19.84
CA PHE A 576 -13.90 -34.89 -20.61
C PHE A 576 -13.50 -35.99 -21.59
N ALA A 577 -13.75 -37.26 -21.24
CA ALA A 577 -13.56 -38.45 -22.08
C ALA A 577 -14.40 -38.50 -23.38
N ARG A 578 -14.85 -37.34 -23.90
CA ARG A 578 -15.62 -37.16 -25.15
C ARG A 578 -15.10 -36.02 -26.04
N ILE A 579 -14.05 -35.30 -25.66
CA ILE A 579 -13.49 -34.21 -26.48
C ILE A 579 -11.97 -34.34 -26.44
N GLU A 580 -11.37 -34.62 -27.59
CA GLU A 580 -9.92 -34.60 -27.77
C GLU A 580 -9.48 -33.12 -27.75
N ARG A 581 -8.86 -32.67 -26.64
CA ARG A 581 -8.40 -31.27 -26.43
C ARG A 581 -6.92 -31.28 -26.10
N VAL A 582 -6.06 -31.50 -27.10
CA VAL A 582 -4.63 -31.69 -26.84
C VAL A 582 -3.93 -30.38 -26.45
N TYR A 583 -4.36 -29.23 -27.00
CA TYR A 583 -3.74 -27.90 -26.81
C TYR A 583 -4.74 -26.79 -26.44
N SER A 584 -5.85 -27.10 -25.76
CA SER A 584 -6.91 -26.11 -25.53
C SER A 584 -6.42 -24.88 -24.76
N THR A 585 -5.67 -25.10 -23.69
CA THR A 585 -5.07 -24.01 -22.88
C THR A 585 -4.13 -23.14 -23.72
N ARG A 586 -3.23 -23.74 -24.49
CA ARG A 586 -2.31 -23.01 -25.39
C ARG A 586 -3.09 -22.20 -26.45
N THR A 587 -4.09 -22.81 -27.07
CA THR A 587 -4.89 -22.20 -28.13
C THR A 587 -5.64 -20.96 -27.64
N GLN A 588 -6.24 -21.04 -26.45
CA GLN A 588 -6.86 -19.91 -25.78
C GLN A 588 -5.88 -18.75 -25.61
N HIS A 589 -4.72 -19.03 -25.00
CA HIS A 589 -3.79 -17.97 -24.63
C HIS A 589 -2.99 -17.43 -25.82
N VAL A 590 -2.77 -18.19 -26.89
CA VAL A 590 -2.22 -17.66 -28.15
C VAL A 590 -3.15 -16.62 -28.76
N ALA A 591 -4.46 -16.89 -28.79
CA ALA A 591 -5.44 -15.95 -29.33
C ALA A 591 -5.55 -14.69 -28.46
N GLN A 592 -5.67 -14.87 -27.14
CA GLN A 592 -5.72 -13.76 -26.18
C GLN A 592 -4.43 -12.92 -26.19
N TYR A 593 -3.27 -13.56 -26.32
CA TYR A 593 -1.99 -12.86 -26.48
C TYR A 593 -1.94 -12.04 -27.77
N GLY A 594 -2.42 -12.61 -28.88
CA GLY A 594 -2.50 -11.90 -30.17
C GLY A 594 -3.36 -10.64 -30.07
N GLU A 595 -4.49 -10.72 -29.37
CA GLU A 595 -5.37 -9.59 -29.11
C GLU A 595 -4.65 -8.47 -28.32
N LEU A 596 -3.91 -8.82 -27.25
CA LEU A 596 -3.10 -7.87 -26.51
C LEU A 596 -1.98 -7.25 -27.38
N ALA A 597 -1.34 -8.05 -28.24
CA ALA A 597 -0.31 -7.58 -29.16
C ALA A 597 -0.87 -6.57 -30.18
N ALA A 598 -2.04 -6.85 -30.76
CA ALA A 598 -2.74 -5.93 -31.65
C ALA A 598 -3.10 -4.62 -30.93
N ARG A 599 -3.61 -4.70 -29.69
CA ARG A 599 -3.95 -3.53 -28.84
C ARG A 599 -2.74 -2.64 -28.51
N LEU A 600 -1.54 -3.22 -28.42
CA LEU A 600 -0.28 -2.47 -28.22
C LEU A 600 0.37 -2.00 -29.54
N GLY A 601 -0.12 -2.46 -30.70
CA GLY A 601 0.49 -2.17 -31.99
C GLY A 601 1.75 -2.98 -32.28
N LEU A 602 1.86 -4.20 -31.74
CA LEU A 602 3.03 -5.08 -31.87
C LEU A 602 2.88 -6.05 -33.06
N ASN A 603 3.31 -5.60 -34.25
CA ASN A 603 3.16 -6.34 -35.52
C ASN A 603 3.81 -7.72 -35.53
N THR A 604 5.02 -7.85 -34.96
CA THR A 604 5.78 -9.12 -35.03
C THR A 604 5.15 -10.17 -34.12
N GLU A 605 4.69 -9.74 -32.95
CA GLU A 605 4.04 -10.54 -31.91
C GLU A 605 2.64 -10.98 -32.36
N ALA A 606 1.87 -10.08 -32.96
CA ALA A 606 0.59 -10.40 -33.57
C ALA A 606 0.75 -11.42 -34.71
N GLN A 607 1.73 -11.23 -35.61
CA GLN A 607 2.00 -12.19 -36.68
C GLN A 607 2.39 -13.56 -36.14
N ARG A 608 3.19 -13.60 -35.07
CA ARG A 608 3.57 -14.85 -34.41
C ARG A 608 2.37 -15.56 -33.80
N SER A 609 1.47 -14.83 -33.15
CA SER A 609 0.20 -15.38 -32.65
C SER A 609 -0.65 -15.98 -33.77
N ALA A 610 -0.83 -15.24 -34.88
CA ALA A 610 -1.59 -15.72 -36.04
C ALA A 610 -1.01 -17.02 -36.62
N THR A 611 0.30 -17.08 -36.87
CA THR A 611 0.95 -18.29 -37.39
C THR A 611 0.86 -19.48 -36.43
N GLU A 612 0.98 -19.25 -35.12
CA GLU A 612 0.83 -20.33 -34.14
C GLU A 612 -0.62 -20.82 -34.07
N PHE A 613 -1.59 -19.93 -34.13
CA PHE A 613 -3.01 -20.27 -34.15
C PHE A 613 -3.39 -21.07 -35.39
N GLU A 614 -2.90 -20.68 -36.58
CA GLU A 614 -3.06 -21.43 -37.83
C GLU A 614 -2.55 -22.88 -37.67
N SER A 615 -1.35 -23.04 -37.10
CA SER A 615 -0.77 -24.36 -36.84
C SER A 615 -1.59 -25.20 -35.84
N LEU A 616 -2.18 -24.56 -34.83
CA LEU A 616 -3.03 -25.22 -33.83
C LEU A 616 -4.39 -25.65 -34.41
N LEU A 617 -4.93 -24.90 -35.36
CA LEU A 617 -6.16 -25.27 -36.08
C LEU A 617 -5.96 -26.49 -36.99
N GLU A 618 -4.77 -26.64 -37.57
CA GLU A 618 -4.42 -27.79 -38.44
C GLU A 618 -4.22 -29.10 -37.67
N THR A 619 -4.19 -29.05 -36.33
CA THR A 619 -4.10 -30.24 -35.49
C THR A 619 -5.49 -30.85 -35.30
N SER A 620 -5.72 -32.06 -35.86
CA SER A 620 -7.04 -32.72 -35.87
C SER A 620 -7.71 -32.76 -34.50
N ASP A 621 -6.93 -33.09 -33.47
CA ASP A 621 -7.38 -33.30 -32.09
C ASP A 621 -7.43 -31.97 -31.30
N ASN A 622 -7.48 -30.83 -32.00
CA ASN A 622 -7.56 -29.48 -31.45
C ASN A 622 -8.56 -28.57 -32.18
N LEU A 623 -9.20 -29.05 -33.26
CA LEU A 623 -10.16 -28.28 -34.07
C LEU A 623 -11.28 -27.66 -33.22
N ASP A 624 -11.78 -28.44 -32.26
CA ASP A 624 -12.78 -27.99 -31.30
C ASP A 624 -12.26 -26.78 -30.48
N ALA A 625 -11.11 -26.91 -29.83
CA ALA A 625 -10.56 -25.83 -29.02
C ALA A 625 -10.26 -24.57 -29.84
N ALA A 626 -9.67 -24.72 -31.03
CA ALA A 626 -9.42 -23.61 -31.94
C ALA A 626 -10.70 -22.92 -32.40
N GLY A 627 -11.76 -23.69 -32.68
CA GLY A 627 -13.08 -23.15 -33.02
C GLY A 627 -13.66 -22.22 -31.95
N LEU A 628 -13.38 -22.45 -30.66
CA LEU A 628 -13.85 -21.59 -29.57
C LEU A 628 -13.19 -20.21 -29.56
N PHE A 629 -11.96 -20.09 -30.08
CA PHE A 629 -11.14 -18.88 -29.95
C PHE A 629 -10.91 -18.14 -31.28
N LEU A 630 -11.50 -18.60 -32.39
CA LEU A 630 -11.38 -17.94 -33.69
C LEU A 630 -11.93 -16.51 -33.71
N THR A 631 -12.96 -16.22 -32.93
CA THR A 631 -13.52 -14.85 -32.86
C THR A 631 -12.48 -13.88 -32.29
N ASN A 632 -11.67 -14.30 -31.31
CA ASN A 632 -10.59 -13.49 -30.74
C ASN A 632 -9.49 -13.16 -31.77
N MET A 633 -9.33 -13.99 -32.80
CA MET A 633 -8.32 -13.76 -33.84
C MET A 633 -8.70 -12.66 -34.83
N ALA A 634 -9.97 -12.24 -34.93
CA ALA A 634 -10.40 -11.23 -35.89
C ALA A 634 -9.58 -9.93 -35.77
N ALA A 635 -9.41 -9.41 -34.54
CA ALA A 635 -8.63 -8.21 -34.28
C ALA A 635 -7.14 -8.38 -34.62
N VAL A 636 -6.60 -9.60 -34.50
CA VAL A 636 -5.21 -9.91 -34.84
C VAL A 636 -5.00 -9.83 -36.35
N TYR A 637 -5.88 -10.47 -37.14
CA TYR A 637 -5.77 -10.47 -38.59
C TYR A 637 -6.12 -9.12 -39.21
N ASP A 638 -7.06 -8.36 -38.64
CA ASP A 638 -7.32 -6.97 -39.03
C ASP A 638 -6.07 -6.10 -38.84
N PHE A 639 -5.46 -6.16 -37.65
CA PHE A 639 -4.26 -5.40 -37.35
C PHE A 639 -3.08 -5.74 -38.28
N LEU A 640 -2.99 -6.98 -38.75
CA LEU A 640 -1.97 -7.45 -39.69
C LEU A 640 -2.28 -7.18 -41.17
N ASP A 641 -3.45 -6.60 -41.49
CA ASP A 641 -3.93 -6.45 -42.87
C ASP A 641 -4.05 -7.79 -43.62
N ARG A 642 -4.57 -8.82 -42.91
CA ARG A 642 -4.70 -10.21 -43.38
C ARG A 642 -6.14 -10.74 -43.25
N VAL A 643 -7.14 -9.88 -43.43
CA VAL A 643 -8.57 -10.27 -43.27
C VAL A 643 -8.99 -11.36 -44.26
N GLU A 644 -8.47 -11.37 -45.49
CA GLU A 644 -8.71 -12.45 -46.46
C GLU A 644 -8.17 -13.80 -45.98
N ASP A 645 -6.99 -13.81 -45.34
CA ASP A 645 -6.42 -15.03 -44.75
C ASP A 645 -7.28 -15.54 -43.59
N TYR A 646 -7.83 -14.63 -42.78
CA TYR A 646 -8.76 -14.98 -41.71
C TYR A 646 -10.04 -15.61 -42.25
N ALA A 647 -10.62 -15.06 -43.32
CA ALA A 647 -11.77 -15.66 -44.00
C ALA A 647 -11.48 -17.07 -44.50
N ALA A 648 -10.33 -17.26 -45.17
CA ALA A 648 -9.87 -18.57 -45.61
C ALA A 648 -9.62 -19.54 -44.44
N LEU A 649 -9.16 -19.04 -43.28
CA LEU A 649 -8.95 -19.83 -42.07
C LEU A 649 -10.29 -20.33 -41.49
N VAL A 650 -11.30 -19.47 -41.42
CA VAL A 650 -12.65 -19.81 -40.96
C VAL A 650 -13.28 -20.86 -41.88
N ASP A 651 -13.22 -20.68 -43.20
CA ASP A 651 -13.76 -21.66 -44.14
C ASP A 651 -13.02 -23.00 -44.10
N ARG A 652 -11.72 -22.99 -43.83
CA ARG A 652 -10.94 -24.22 -43.61
C ARG A 652 -11.41 -24.96 -42.36
N GLY A 653 -11.65 -24.26 -41.24
CA GLY A 653 -12.17 -24.87 -40.03
C GLY A 653 -13.54 -25.53 -40.23
N ASP A 654 -14.44 -24.85 -40.95
CA ASP A 654 -15.77 -25.38 -41.34
C ASP A 654 -15.62 -26.64 -42.21
N ALA A 655 -14.72 -26.61 -43.19
CA ALA A 655 -14.45 -27.76 -44.05
C ALA A 655 -13.85 -28.97 -43.31
N LEU A 656 -13.05 -28.74 -42.26
CA LEU A 656 -12.44 -29.80 -41.44
C LEU A 656 -13.45 -30.50 -40.52
N ASP A 657 -14.47 -29.79 -40.03
CA ASP A 657 -15.55 -30.35 -39.20
C ASP A 657 -16.63 -31.06 -40.04
N GLY A 658 -16.86 -30.55 -41.26
CA GLY A 658 -17.87 -31.04 -42.20
C GLY A 658 -18.67 -29.85 -42.76
N PRO A 659 -18.90 -29.75 -44.09
CA PRO A 659 -19.48 -28.54 -44.69
C PRO A 659 -20.84 -28.16 -44.08
N GLY A 660 -20.91 -27.04 -43.36
CA GLY A 660 -22.15 -26.50 -42.80
C GLY A 660 -22.56 -27.10 -41.46
N ASP A 661 -21.79 -28.03 -40.88
CA ASP A 661 -22.03 -28.60 -39.55
C ASP A 661 -21.26 -27.83 -38.45
N TRP A 662 -20.30 -26.97 -38.82
CA TRP A 662 -19.50 -26.23 -37.85
C TRP A 662 -20.24 -25.02 -37.27
N SER A 663 -21.05 -25.27 -36.24
CA SER A 663 -21.81 -24.26 -35.50
C SER A 663 -20.98 -23.06 -34.98
N ARG A 664 -19.64 -23.17 -34.91
CA ARG A 664 -18.74 -22.12 -34.43
C ARG A 664 -18.31 -21.10 -35.50
N ALA A 665 -18.60 -21.32 -36.79
CA ALA A 665 -18.19 -20.43 -37.88
C ALA A 665 -18.97 -19.10 -37.94
N ALA A 666 -20.18 -19.05 -37.36
CA ALA A 666 -21.08 -17.92 -37.50
C ALA A 666 -20.53 -16.62 -36.90
N SER A 667 -19.93 -16.68 -35.70
CA SER A 667 -19.36 -15.49 -35.05
C SER A 667 -18.13 -14.94 -35.80
N PRO A 668 -17.13 -15.75 -36.18
CA PRO A 668 -16.02 -15.31 -37.03
C PRO A 668 -16.44 -14.68 -38.36
N ARG A 669 -17.43 -15.26 -39.05
CA ARG A 669 -17.97 -14.70 -40.31
C ARG A 669 -18.60 -13.32 -40.13
N ALA A 670 -19.28 -13.10 -39.00
CA ALA A 670 -19.80 -11.79 -38.67
C ALA A 670 -18.69 -10.78 -38.39
N GLU A 671 -17.61 -11.19 -37.73
CA GLU A 671 -16.45 -10.31 -37.50
C GLU A 671 -15.80 -9.87 -38.82
N ILE A 672 -15.65 -10.77 -39.81
CA ILE A 672 -15.14 -10.42 -41.15
C ILE A 672 -15.96 -9.30 -41.79
N ARG A 673 -17.29 -9.42 -41.79
CA ARG A 673 -18.19 -8.39 -42.35
C ARG A 673 -18.06 -7.04 -41.64
N LEU A 674 -17.84 -7.04 -40.32
CA LEU A 674 -17.61 -5.80 -39.58
C LEU A 674 -16.28 -5.13 -39.94
N LEU A 675 -15.25 -5.91 -40.29
CA LEU A 675 -13.98 -5.40 -40.80
C LEU A 675 -14.15 -4.83 -42.22
N GLU A 676 -14.91 -5.50 -43.08
CA GLU A 676 -15.26 -5.01 -44.43
C GLU A 676 -16.05 -3.70 -44.36
N ALA A 677 -17.03 -3.62 -43.45
CA ALA A 677 -17.77 -2.39 -43.16
C ALA A 677 -16.83 -1.24 -42.77
N ARG A 678 -15.86 -1.50 -41.90
CA ARG A 678 -14.84 -0.50 -41.52
C ARG A 678 -14.03 -0.04 -42.73
N ALA A 679 -13.60 -0.96 -43.60
CA ALA A 679 -12.85 -0.62 -44.81
C ALA A 679 -13.66 0.32 -45.73
N LEU A 680 -14.94 0.00 -45.98
CA LEU A 680 -15.86 0.84 -46.75
C LEU A 680 -15.97 2.26 -46.17
N ALA A 681 -16.10 2.38 -44.84
CA ALA A 681 -16.21 3.68 -44.18
C ALA A 681 -14.90 4.49 -44.29
N LEU A 682 -13.73 3.84 -44.20
CA LEU A 682 -12.43 4.48 -44.37
C LEU A 682 -12.17 4.95 -45.81
N GLU A 683 -12.77 4.27 -46.79
CA GLU A 683 -12.79 4.68 -48.21
C GLU A 683 -13.78 5.82 -48.50
N GLY A 684 -14.64 6.16 -47.52
CA GLY A 684 -15.60 7.25 -47.58
C GLY A 684 -17.03 6.83 -47.93
N ASP A 685 -17.29 5.53 -48.13
CA ASP A 685 -18.64 5.00 -48.36
C ASP A 685 -19.29 4.58 -47.04
N VAL A 686 -19.62 5.59 -46.22
CA VAL A 686 -20.13 5.40 -44.86
C VAL A 686 -21.52 4.76 -44.86
N ASP A 687 -22.35 5.02 -45.86
CA ASP A 687 -23.69 4.44 -45.94
C ASP A 687 -23.62 2.93 -46.25
N ALA A 688 -22.78 2.51 -47.21
CA ALA A 688 -22.57 1.09 -47.48
C ALA A 688 -21.93 0.37 -46.28
N ALA A 689 -21.03 1.05 -45.55
CA ALA A 689 -20.45 0.51 -44.32
C ALA A 689 -21.50 0.27 -43.23
N ILE A 690 -22.46 1.18 -43.06
CA ILE A 690 -23.56 1.00 -42.10
C ILE A 690 -24.41 -0.21 -42.50
N ASP A 691 -24.78 -0.32 -43.78
CA ASP A 691 -25.58 -1.46 -44.28
C ASP A 691 -24.85 -2.80 -44.05
N GLU A 692 -23.55 -2.88 -44.39
CA GLU A 692 -22.75 -4.10 -44.18
C GLU A 692 -22.65 -4.46 -42.68
N ALA A 693 -22.46 -3.47 -41.79
CA ALA A 693 -22.42 -3.71 -40.35
C ALA A 693 -23.77 -4.21 -39.79
N LEU A 694 -24.90 -3.73 -40.33
CA LEU A 694 -26.23 -4.17 -39.91
C LEU A 694 -26.57 -5.58 -40.40
N ASP A 695 -26.04 -5.97 -41.55
CA ASP A 695 -26.21 -7.30 -42.16
C ASP A 695 -25.10 -8.29 -41.78
N ALA A 696 -24.22 -7.92 -40.84
CA ALA A 696 -23.08 -8.75 -40.44
C ALA A 696 -23.50 -10.10 -39.83
N ARG A 697 -24.69 -10.16 -39.22
CA ARG A 697 -25.22 -11.35 -38.52
C ARG A 697 -26.57 -11.74 -39.11
N ALA A 698 -26.91 -13.02 -39.01
CA ALA A 698 -28.25 -13.49 -39.33
C ALA A 698 -29.19 -13.13 -38.17
N ASP A 699 -30.27 -12.42 -38.47
CA ASP A 699 -31.33 -12.00 -37.53
C ASP A 699 -30.82 -11.31 -36.24
N PRO A 700 -29.97 -10.26 -36.32
CA PRO A 700 -29.46 -9.59 -35.12
C PRO A 700 -30.56 -8.74 -34.49
N ASP A 701 -30.64 -8.85 -33.16
CA ASP A 701 -31.43 -7.97 -32.31
C ASP A 701 -30.87 -6.53 -32.34
N GLY A 702 -31.66 -5.56 -31.89
CA GLY A 702 -31.29 -4.14 -31.95
C GLY A 702 -30.05 -3.84 -31.09
N ALA A 703 -29.87 -4.55 -29.96
CA ALA A 703 -28.70 -4.39 -29.10
C ALA A 703 -27.40 -4.81 -29.81
N ALA A 704 -27.42 -5.92 -30.55
CA ALA A 704 -26.30 -6.39 -31.35
C ALA A 704 -25.97 -5.41 -32.48
N ARG A 705 -26.98 -4.85 -33.15
CA ARG A 705 -26.79 -3.81 -34.18
C ARG A 705 -26.15 -2.55 -33.61
N ILE A 706 -26.65 -2.04 -32.49
CA ILE A 706 -26.08 -0.86 -31.82
C ILE A 706 -24.63 -1.14 -31.39
N ARG A 707 -24.35 -2.31 -30.80
CA ARG A 707 -22.98 -2.73 -30.46
C ARG A 707 -22.07 -2.70 -31.68
N ASP A 708 -22.50 -3.33 -32.78
CA ASP A 708 -21.70 -3.49 -33.99
C ASP A 708 -21.43 -2.14 -34.71
N LEU A 709 -22.33 -1.16 -34.57
CA LEU A 709 -22.10 0.22 -35.02
C LEU A 709 -21.21 1.04 -34.07
N THR A 710 -21.15 0.72 -32.78
CA THR A 710 -20.51 1.58 -31.75
C THR A 710 -19.22 0.97 -31.17
N PHE A 711 -19.32 0.15 -30.10
CA PHE A 711 -18.21 -0.52 -29.42
C PHE A 711 -18.68 -1.66 -28.49
N ASN A 712 -17.75 -2.57 -28.15
CA ASN A 712 -17.94 -3.59 -27.11
C ASN A 712 -17.68 -3.00 -25.71
N LEU A 713 -18.42 -3.46 -24.69
CA LEU A 713 -18.29 -2.99 -23.30
C LEU A 713 -17.51 -4.01 -22.47
N ILE A 714 -16.58 -3.54 -21.61
CA ILE A 714 -15.80 -4.40 -20.71
C ILE A 714 -16.70 -5.10 -19.68
N SER A 715 -17.62 -4.35 -19.09
CA SER A 715 -18.54 -4.85 -18.07
C SER A 715 -19.86 -4.09 -18.16
N ARG A 716 -20.87 -4.56 -17.41
CA ARG A 716 -22.18 -3.88 -17.32
C ARG A 716 -22.13 -2.52 -16.61
N GLU A 717 -21.09 -2.28 -15.80
CA GLU A 717 -20.99 -1.10 -14.94
C GLU A 717 -20.10 -0.01 -15.53
N SER A 718 -19.15 -0.39 -16.38
CA SER A 718 -18.19 0.51 -17.01
C SER A 718 -18.52 0.72 -18.49
N LEU A 719 -18.57 1.99 -18.92
CA LEU A 719 -18.68 2.36 -20.34
C LEU A 719 -17.34 2.28 -21.08
N GLN A 720 -16.29 1.77 -20.45
CA GLN A 720 -15.00 1.60 -21.09
C GLN A 720 -15.11 0.63 -22.28
N PRO A 721 -14.65 1.04 -23.48
CA PRO A 721 -14.61 0.16 -24.62
C PRO A 721 -13.65 -1.00 -24.40
N GLN A 722 -14.11 -2.23 -24.63
CA GLN A 722 -13.27 -3.42 -24.65
C GLN A 722 -12.57 -3.60 -25.99
N SER A 723 -13.30 -3.37 -27.09
CA SER A 723 -12.76 -3.36 -28.44
C SER A 723 -13.55 -2.43 -29.35
N PRO A 724 -12.86 -1.80 -30.32
CA PRO A 724 -13.48 -0.86 -31.24
C PRO A 724 -14.43 -1.60 -32.20
N ARG A 725 -15.57 -0.97 -32.46
CA ARG A 725 -16.47 -1.33 -33.57
C ARG A 725 -16.54 -0.15 -34.53
N LEU A 726 -17.46 -0.15 -35.50
CA LEU A 726 -17.38 0.73 -36.66
C LEU A 726 -17.14 2.21 -36.29
N ALA A 727 -17.98 2.82 -35.46
CA ALA A 727 -17.81 4.23 -35.08
C ALA A 727 -16.53 4.50 -34.29
N LEU A 728 -16.19 3.65 -33.29
CA LEU A 728 -14.98 3.85 -32.48
C LEU A 728 -13.71 3.70 -33.31
N SER A 729 -13.67 2.72 -34.23
CA SER A 729 -12.57 2.54 -35.18
C SER A 729 -12.36 3.77 -36.08
N LEU A 730 -13.43 4.48 -36.43
CA LEU A 730 -13.36 5.72 -37.20
C LEU A 730 -12.86 6.90 -36.36
N VAL A 731 -13.21 6.97 -35.07
CA VAL A 731 -12.63 7.95 -34.14
C VAL A 731 -11.12 7.73 -34.02
N ASP A 732 -10.69 6.49 -33.80
CA ASP A 732 -9.27 6.14 -33.68
C ASP A 732 -8.49 6.45 -34.97
N ALA A 733 -9.15 6.36 -36.13
CA ALA A 733 -8.59 6.76 -37.43
C ALA A 733 -8.65 8.27 -37.72
N GLY A 734 -9.18 9.09 -36.80
CA GLY A 734 -9.36 10.54 -36.97
C GLY A 734 -10.50 10.93 -37.91
N GLN A 735 -11.34 9.98 -38.34
CA GLN A 735 -12.48 10.17 -39.24
C GLN A 735 -13.74 10.57 -38.46
N LEU A 736 -13.66 11.66 -37.69
CA LEU A 736 -14.72 12.08 -36.76
C LEU A 736 -16.07 12.34 -37.44
N ALA A 737 -16.08 12.80 -38.70
CA ALA A 737 -17.32 13.02 -39.44
C ALA A 737 -18.05 11.71 -39.78
N ALA A 738 -17.32 10.71 -40.28
CA ALA A 738 -17.86 9.39 -40.55
C ALA A 738 -18.30 8.69 -39.26
N ALA A 739 -17.49 8.79 -38.19
CA ALA A 739 -17.84 8.26 -36.87
C ALA A 739 -19.18 8.83 -36.36
N ARG A 740 -19.39 10.14 -36.52
CA ARG A 740 -20.68 10.79 -36.15
C ARG A 740 -21.85 10.26 -36.98
N GLN A 741 -21.69 10.06 -38.29
CA GLN A 741 -22.75 9.51 -39.15
C GLN A 741 -23.13 8.08 -38.74
N VAL A 742 -22.14 7.22 -38.47
CA VAL A 742 -22.37 5.86 -37.95
C VAL A 742 -23.07 5.91 -36.58
N THR A 743 -22.65 6.83 -35.71
CA THR A 743 -23.26 7.03 -34.40
C THR A 743 -24.70 7.53 -34.52
N GLU A 744 -25.02 8.36 -35.51
CA GLU A 744 -26.39 8.80 -35.81
C GLU A 744 -27.28 7.63 -36.26
N ALA A 745 -26.75 6.69 -37.07
CA ALA A 745 -27.47 5.46 -37.41
C ALA A 745 -27.76 4.60 -36.16
N ALA A 746 -26.76 4.43 -35.27
CA ALA A 746 -26.96 3.75 -34.00
C ALA A 746 -27.99 4.45 -33.10
N ALA A 747 -27.97 5.79 -33.07
CA ALA A 747 -28.94 6.60 -32.34
C ALA A 747 -30.37 6.42 -32.88
N GLY A 748 -30.53 6.29 -34.20
CA GLY A 748 -31.81 5.99 -34.84
C GLY A 748 -32.39 4.65 -34.41
N ILE A 749 -31.55 3.61 -34.30
CA ILE A 749 -31.97 2.29 -33.79
C ILE A 749 -32.31 2.38 -32.31
N ALA A 750 -31.45 3.02 -31.51
CA ALA A 750 -31.62 3.16 -30.06
C ALA A 750 -32.89 3.91 -29.66
N LEU A 751 -33.42 4.79 -30.51
CA LEU A 751 -34.66 5.54 -30.28
C LEU A 751 -35.88 4.93 -31.02
N SER A 752 -35.72 3.80 -31.69
CA SER A 752 -36.79 3.17 -32.47
C SER A 752 -37.80 2.43 -31.60
N ASP A 753 -39.07 2.38 -32.06
CA ASP A 753 -40.11 1.61 -31.37
C ASP A 753 -39.78 0.11 -31.33
N ALA A 754 -39.12 -0.41 -32.37
CA ALA A 754 -38.73 -1.82 -32.44
C ALA A 754 -37.69 -2.18 -31.37
N PHE A 755 -36.65 -1.35 -31.19
CA PHE A 755 -35.67 -1.57 -30.13
C PHE A 755 -36.28 -1.38 -28.74
N ALA A 756 -37.17 -0.40 -28.58
CA ALA A 756 -37.91 -0.24 -27.34
C ALA A 756 -38.78 -1.48 -27.04
N ASP A 757 -39.53 -2.00 -28.01
CA ASP A 757 -40.38 -3.19 -27.84
C ASP A 757 -39.56 -4.46 -27.54
N GLU A 758 -38.35 -4.56 -28.08
CA GLU A 758 -37.41 -5.66 -27.82
C GLU A 758 -36.86 -5.63 -26.38
N GLN A 759 -36.53 -4.44 -25.88
CA GLN A 759 -35.79 -4.28 -24.62
C GLN A 759 -36.70 -3.98 -23.41
N PHE A 760 -37.90 -3.44 -23.62
CA PHE A 760 -38.92 -3.27 -22.58
C PHE A 760 -39.79 -4.54 -22.48
N ASP A 761 -39.22 -5.62 -21.97
CA ASP A 761 -39.89 -6.93 -21.80
C ASP A 761 -40.55 -7.13 -20.42
N GLY A 762 -40.46 -6.12 -19.53
CA GLY A 762 -41.01 -6.16 -18.17
C GLY A 762 -40.13 -6.85 -17.13
N SER A 763 -38.92 -7.31 -17.51
CA SER A 763 -37.93 -7.90 -16.60
C SER A 763 -36.53 -7.27 -16.73
N ASN A 764 -36.29 -6.46 -17.77
CA ASN A 764 -34.98 -5.91 -18.11
C ASN A 764 -35.01 -4.51 -18.73
N ASP A 765 -36.02 -3.68 -18.43
CA ASP A 765 -36.23 -2.37 -19.06
C ASP A 765 -35.02 -1.40 -18.98
N TRP A 766 -34.13 -1.59 -17.99
CA TRP A 766 -32.86 -0.86 -17.87
C TRP A 766 -31.89 -1.10 -19.03
N GLN A 767 -32.01 -2.22 -19.75
CA GLN A 767 -31.17 -2.57 -20.90
C GLN A 767 -31.35 -1.58 -22.06
N TYR A 768 -32.54 -1.02 -22.25
CA TYR A 768 -32.77 0.04 -23.22
C TYR A 768 -31.84 1.25 -22.97
N VAL A 769 -31.76 1.70 -21.71
CA VAL A 769 -30.89 2.83 -21.32
C VAL A 769 -29.42 2.45 -21.40
N TYR A 770 -29.07 1.28 -20.92
CA TYR A 770 -27.68 0.84 -20.86
C TYR A 770 -27.09 0.54 -22.25
N LEU A 771 -27.76 -0.31 -23.04
CA LEU A 771 -27.28 -0.80 -24.35
C LEU A 771 -27.52 0.20 -25.49
N GLY A 772 -28.55 1.04 -25.38
CA GLY A 772 -28.86 2.09 -26.35
C GLY A 772 -28.35 3.45 -25.89
N CYS A 773 -29.06 4.06 -24.93
CA CYS A 773 -28.93 5.48 -24.60
C CYS A 773 -27.51 5.89 -24.15
N ARG A 774 -26.99 5.25 -23.10
CA ARG A 774 -25.67 5.60 -22.54
C ARG A 774 -24.55 5.27 -23.51
N ARG A 775 -24.63 4.10 -24.17
CA ARG A 775 -23.62 3.65 -25.14
C ARG A 775 -23.50 4.62 -26.31
N VAL A 776 -24.63 5.00 -26.92
CA VAL A 776 -24.65 5.93 -28.05
C VAL A 776 -24.22 7.33 -27.62
N ALA A 777 -24.67 7.82 -26.46
CA ALA A 777 -24.22 9.11 -25.93
C ALA A 777 -22.70 9.14 -25.68
N PHE A 778 -22.15 8.09 -25.09
CA PHE A 778 -20.69 7.94 -24.92
C PHE A 778 -19.96 7.94 -26.27
N MET A 779 -20.51 7.28 -27.29
CA MET A 779 -19.92 7.30 -28.64
C MET A 779 -19.96 8.70 -29.25
N PHE A 780 -21.03 9.49 -29.04
CA PHE A 780 -21.06 10.89 -29.48
C PHE A 780 -20.00 11.73 -28.79
N GLU A 781 -19.75 11.53 -27.48
CA GLU A 781 -18.68 12.21 -26.75
C GLU A 781 -17.30 11.88 -27.34
N LEU A 782 -17.02 10.59 -27.58
CA LEU A 782 -15.79 10.14 -28.22
C LEU A 782 -15.63 10.67 -29.66
N ALA A 783 -16.74 10.86 -30.38
CA ALA A 783 -16.76 11.45 -31.72
C ALA A 783 -16.71 13.01 -31.72
N GLU A 784 -16.32 13.60 -30.59
CA GLU A 784 -16.22 15.04 -30.33
C GLU A 784 -17.53 15.80 -30.62
N ALA A 785 -18.66 15.22 -30.20
CA ALA A 785 -19.99 15.80 -30.35
C ALA A 785 -20.77 15.86 -29.00
N PRO A 786 -20.24 16.55 -27.97
CA PRO A 786 -20.85 16.58 -26.63
C PRO A 786 -22.30 17.08 -26.63
N ASP A 787 -22.62 18.08 -27.46
CA ASP A 787 -24.00 18.59 -27.60
C ASP A 787 -24.97 17.52 -28.10
N ARG A 788 -24.51 16.66 -29.03
CA ARG A 788 -25.30 15.54 -29.56
C ARG A 788 -25.43 14.43 -28.52
N ALA A 789 -24.38 14.15 -27.76
CA ALA A 789 -24.40 13.19 -26.66
C ALA A 789 -25.48 13.56 -25.62
N VAL A 790 -25.48 14.82 -25.17
CA VAL A 790 -26.47 15.35 -24.22
C VAL A 790 -27.87 15.36 -24.82
N ALA A 791 -28.02 15.78 -26.08
CA ALA A 791 -29.32 15.75 -26.76
C ALA A 791 -29.88 14.33 -26.91
N HIS A 792 -29.03 13.34 -27.18
CA HIS A 792 -29.41 11.94 -27.27
C HIS A 792 -29.91 11.42 -25.91
N LEU A 793 -29.21 11.71 -24.80
CA LEU A 793 -29.67 11.34 -23.46
C LEU A 793 -31.02 11.97 -23.11
N ARG A 794 -31.26 13.23 -23.50
CA ARG A 794 -32.57 13.88 -23.30
C ARG A 794 -33.69 13.18 -24.07
N SER A 795 -33.50 12.91 -25.36
CA SER A 795 -34.47 12.16 -26.17
C SER A 795 -34.75 10.77 -25.62
N CYS A 796 -33.71 10.11 -25.12
CA CYS A 796 -33.83 8.83 -24.45
C CYS A 796 -34.64 8.92 -23.16
N ALA A 797 -34.42 9.96 -22.33
CA ALA A 797 -35.19 10.18 -21.13
C ALA A 797 -36.69 10.40 -21.43
N ASP A 798 -37.00 11.14 -22.49
CA ASP A 798 -38.39 11.33 -22.96
C ASP A 798 -39.02 10.01 -23.43
N ALA A 799 -38.26 9.19 -24.18
CA ALA A 799 -38.71 7.87 -24.63
C ALA A 799 -38.99 6.93 -23.45
N VAL A 800 -38.07 6.86 -22.48
CA VAL A 800 -38.22 6.08 -21.24
C VAL A 800 -39.47 6.54 -20.47
N ALA A 801 -39.63 7.85 -20.26
CA ALA A 801 -40.78 8.40 -19.55
C ALA A 801 -42.11 8.07 -20.24
N SER A 802 -42.18 8.21 -21.57
CA SER A 802 -43.37 7.89 -22.36
C SER A 802 -43.75 6.41 -22.27
N ARG A 803 -42.79 5.51 -22.43
CA ARG A 803 -43.04 4.06 -22.38
C ARG A 803 -43.43 3.61 -20.97
N MET A 804 -42.71 4.09 -19.95
CA MET A 804 -42.99 3.74 -18.56
C MET A 804 -44.30 4.31 -18.02
N ALA A 805 -44.84 5.38 -18.61
CA ALA A 805 -46.19 5.88 -18.28
C ALA A 805 -47.31 4.91 -18.71
N SER A 806 -47.04 4.02 -19.68
CA SER A 806 -48.04 3.13 -20.29
C SER A 806 -48.02 1.70 -19.75
N ALA A 807 -46.93 1.29 -19.12
CA ALA A 807 -46.76 -0.06 -18.59
C ALA A 807 -47.12 -0.14 -17.09
N PRO A 808 -47.63 -1.28 -16.59
CA PRO A 808 -47.69 -1.59 -15.16
C PRO A 808 -46.27 -1.87 -14.65
N VAL A 809 -45.38 -0.88 -14.70
CA VAL A 809 -43.95 -1.05 -14.46
C VAL A 809 -43.68 -1.32 -12.98
N VAL A 810 -42.85 -2.33 -12.70
CA VAL A 810 -42.28 -2.56 -11.37
C VAL A 810 -41.34 -1.39 -11.06
N THR A 811 -41.61 -0.67 -9.97
CA THR A 811 -40.89 0.55 -9.54
C THR A 811 -39.35 0.48 -9.68
N ALA A 812 -38.77 -0.72 -9.56
CA ALA A 812 -37.34 -0.98 -9.56
C ALA A 812 -36.63 -0.75 -10.90
N ASP A 813 -37.18 -1.24 -12.02
CA ASP A 813 -36.56 -1.06 -13.33
C ASP A 813 -36.60 0.40 -13.77
N ARG A 814 -37.69 1.10 -13.42
CA ARG A 814 -37.79 2.55 -13.62
C ARG A 814 -36.73 3.32 -12.84
N ALA A 815 -36.49 2.94 -11.60
CA ALA A 815 -35.44 3.55 -10.81
C ALA A 815 -34.07 3.30 -11.44
N GLU A 816 -33.76 2.06 -11.84
CA GLU A 816 -32.47 1.74 -12.45
C GLU A 816 -32.24 2.46 -13.78
N ALA A 817 -33.24 2.49 -14.67
CA ALA A 817 -33.18 3.27 -15.91
C ALA A 817 -32.89 4.76 -15.64
N THR A 818 -33.55 5.35 -14.64
CA THR A 818 -33.36 6.75 -14.25
C THR A 818 -31.96 6.99 -13.66
N ARG A 819 -31.47 6.07 -12.82
CA ARG A 819 -30.12 6.10 -12.23
C ARG A 819 -29.04 6.05 -13.32
N LEU A 820 -29.22 5.16 -14.30
CA LEU A 820 -28.31 5.00 -15.44
C LEU A 820 -28.29 6.27 -16.31
N LEU A 821 -29.44 6.91 -16.54
CA LEU A 821 -29.50 8.22 -17.22
C LEU A 821 -28.74 9.29 -16.42
N ALA A 822 -28.94 9.37 -15.10
CA ALA A 822 -28.20 10.30 -14.24
C ALA A 822 -26.68 10.08 -14.33
N ALA A 823 -26.24 8.83 -14.24
CA ALA A 823 -24.83 8.45 -14.40
C ALA A 823 -24.29 8.79 -15.80
N GLY A 824 -25.12 8.67 -16.84
CA GLY A 824 -24.79 9.10 -18.20
C GLY A 824 -24.53 10.60 -18.27
N HIS A 825 -25.40 11.43 -17.67
CA HIS A 825 -25.20 12.87 -17.60
C HIS A 825 -23.95 13.25 -16.80
N LEU A 826 -23.69 12.60 -15.65
CA LEU A 826 -22.46 12.80 -14.86
C LEU A 826 -21.20 12.48 -15.66
N PHE A 827 -21.25 11.41 -16.45
CA PHE A 827 -20.14 11.03 -17.32
C PHE A 827 -19.83 12.11 -18.36
N LEU A 828 -20.85 12.71 -18.98
CA LEU A 828 -20.71 13.78 -19.96
C LEU A 828 -20.41 15.16 -19.35
N GLY A 829 -20.32 15.27 -18.02
CA GLY A 829 -20.19 16.56 -17.33
C GLY A 829 -21.46 17.43 -17.37
N ASP A 830 -22.61 16.90 -17.80
CA ASP A 830 -23.91 17.59 -17.73
C ASP A 830 -24.49 17.50 -16.32
N VAL A 831 -23.93 18.30 -15.41
CA VAL A 831 -24.35 18.33 -14.00
C VAL A 831 -25.83 18.68 -13.85
N SER A 832 -26.38 19.51 -14.76
CA SER A 832 -27.80 19.89 -14.71
C SER A 832 -28.72 18.70 -14.99
N GLY A 833 -28.47 17.95 -16.08
CA GLY A 833 -29.22 16.74 -16.40
C GLY A 833 -29.05 15.66 -15.34
N ALA A 834 -27.85 15.53 -14.76
CA ALA A 834 -27.60 14.59 -13.67
C ALA A 834 -28.45 14.89 -12.45
N ARG A 835 -28.53 16.16 -12.01
CA ARG A 835 -29.37 16.58 -10.88
C ARG A 835 -30.85 16.32 -11.12
N ASP A 836 -31.35 16.67 -12.31
CA ASP A 836 -32.75 16.45 -12.66
C ASP A 836 -33.11 14.95 -12.59
N ARG A 837 -32.25 14.08 -13.13
CA ARG A 837 -32.45 12.63 -13.08
C ARG A 837 -32.27 12.06 -11.68
N ALA A 838 -31.33 12.56 -10.88
CA ALA A 838 -31.17 12.16 -9.49
C ALA A 838 -32.44 12.49 -8.66
N GLN A 839 -33.06 13.66 -8.89
CA GLN A 839 -34.32 14.03 -8.24
C GLN A 839 -35.49 13.13 -8.66
N GLU A 840 -35.56 12.76 -9.94
CA GLU A 840 -36.55 11.77 -10.41
C GLU A 840 -36.30 10.40 -9.75
N PHE A 841 -35.04 9.96 -9.69
CA PHE A 841 -34.64 8.71 -9.04
C PHE A 841 -35.02 8.67 -7.55
N ALA A 842 -34.83 9.79 -6.85
CA ALA A 842 -35.27 9.95 -5.47
C ALA A 842 -36.79 9.79 -5.32
N THR A 843 -37.56 10.41 -6.23
CA THR A 843 -39.03 10.38 -6.23
C THR A 843 -39.57 8.97 -6.45
N ILE A 844 -38.98 8.23 -7.38
CA ILE A 844 -39.31 6.81 -7.62
C ILE A 844 -38.99 5.97 -6.38
N GLY A 845 -37.87 6.29 -5.72
CA GLY A 845 -37.37 5.62 -4.53
C GLY A 845 -38.32 5.60 -3.32
N GLU A 846 -39.22 6.57 -3.21
CA GLU A 846 -40.20 6.65 -2.10
C GLU A 846 -41.13 5.43 -2.01
N ALA A 847 -41.35 4.76 -3.14
CA ALA A 847 -42.19 3.56 -3.19
C ALA A 847 -41.45 2.28 -2.76
N PHE A 848 -40.11 2.28 -2.66
CA PHE A 848 -39.36 1.12 -2.17
C PHE A 848 -39.48 0.95 -0.66
N THR A 849 -39.26 -0.28 -0.18
CA THR A 849 -39.23 -0.63 1.25
C THR A 849 -38.06 -1.56 1.56
N GLY A 850 -37.69 -1.71 2.83
CA GLY A 850 -36.60 -2.60 3.24
C GLY A 850 -35.28 -2.28 2.54
N VAL A 851 -34.51 -3.32 2.19
CA VAL A 851 -33.19 -3.17 1.56
C VAL A 851 -33.20 -2.43 0.22
N GLU A 852 -34.31 -2.49 -0.53
CA GLU A 852 -34.41 -1.76 -1.81
C GLU A 852 -34.44 -0.24 -1.59
N ARG A 853 -35.05 0.21 -0.49
CA ARG A 853 -35.05 1.63 -0.10
C ARG A 853 -33.65 2.08 0.29
N VAL A 854 -32.94 1.26 1.08
CA VAL A 854 -31.55 1.54 1.48
C VAL A 854 -30.67 1.65 0.24
N ALA A 855 -30.72 0.66 -0.65
CA ALA A 855 -29.95 0.63 -1.89
C ALA A 855 -30.21 1.87 -2.75
N ASN A 856 -31.49 2.27 -2.90
CA ASN A 856 -31.85 3.46 -3.67
C ASN A 856 -31.24 4.73 -3.05
N ARG A 857 -31.32 4.89 -1.73
CA ARG A 857 -30.78 6.07 -1.05
C ARG A 857 -29.25 6.13 -1.10
N GLY A 858 -28.55 5.00 -0.95
CA GLY A 858 -27.10 4.92 -1.12
C GLY A 858 -26.66 5.31 -2.55
N GLN A 859 -27.32 4.77 -3.56
CA GLN A 859 -27.06 5.12 -4.96
C GLN A 859 -27.40 6.59 -5.28
N LEU A 860 -28.47 7.12 -4.69
CA LEU A 860 -28.83 8.53 -4.82
C LEU A 860 -27.72 9.42 -4.23
N ALA A 861 -27.17 9.05 -3.08
CA ALA A 861 -26.07 9.77 -2.45
C ALA A 861 -24.81 9.77 -3.34
N GLN A 862 -24.48 8.64 -3.99
CA GLN A 862 -23.38 8.58 -4.94
C GLN A 862 -23.61 9.49 -6.16
N LEU A 863 -24.84 9.53 -6.71
CA LEU A 863 -25.18 10.43 -7.81
C LEU A 863 -25.08 11.91 -7.39
N GLN A 864 -25.58 12.25 -6.19
CA GLN A 864 -25.51 13.61 -5.64
C GLN A 864 -24.06 14.03 -5.39
N SER A 865 -23.24 13.16 -4.79
CA SER A 865 -21.81 13.39 -4.59
C SER A 865 -21.07 13.61 -5.91
N GLY A 866 -21.33 12.77 -6.92
CA GLY A 866 -20.76 12.93 -8.26
C GLY A 866 -21.18 14.23 -8.96
N ALA A 867 -22.36 14.78 -8.62
CA ALA A 867 -22.82 16.09 -9.09
C ALA A 867 -22.27 17.28 -8.27
N GLY A 868 -21.53 17.01 -7.18
CA GLY A 868 -21.03 18.00 -6.23
C GLY A 868 -22.05 18.46 -5.18
N ASP A 869 -23.15 17.75 -5.00
CA ASP A 869 -24.22 18.06 -4.04
C ASP A 869 -24.03 17.29 -2.71
N TYR A 870 -22.89 17.50 -2.05
CA TYR A 870 -22.46 16.71 -0.88
C TYR A 870 -23.42 16.77 0.30
N ALA A 871 -24.05 17.93 0.54
CA ALA A 871 -25.05 18.08 1.60
C ALA A 871 -26.27 17.16 1.36
N ASP A 872 -26.69 17.01 0.11
CA ASP A 872 -27.83 16.20 -0.26
C ASP A 872 -27.47 14.73 -0.22
N ALA A 873 -26.24 14.39 -0.61
CA ALA A 873 -25.69 13.04 -0.49
C ALA A 873 -25.71 12.54 0.96
N LEU A 874 -25.20 13.34 1.92
CA LEU A 874 -25.21 12.96 3.33
C LEU A 874 -26.64 12.81 3.88
N ARG A 875 -27.56 13.71 3.51
CA ARG A 875 -28.99 13.56 3.90
C ARG A 875 -29.62 12.28 3.35
N SER A 876 -29.26 11.89 2.13
CA SER A 876 -29.72 10.62 1.55
C SER A 876 -29.15 9.42 2.31
N LEU A 877 -27.89 9.49 2.76
CA LEU A 877 -27.27 8.44 3.56
C LEU A 877 -27.88 8.32 4.96
N ASP A 878 -28.18 9.43 5.62
CA ASP A 878 -28.93 9.42 6.90
C ASP A 878 -30.28 8.73 6.73
N ALA A 879 -31.01 9.05 5.66
CA ALA A 879 -32.28 8.38 5.37
C ALA A 879 -32.11 6.88 5.04
N ALA A 880 -30.97 6.48 4.47
CA ALA A 880 -30.64 5.07 4.23
C ALA A 880 -30.35 4.33 5.54
N ALA A 881 -29.62 4.96 6.46
CA ALA A 881 -29.34 4.43 7.79
C ALA A 881 -30.65 4.27 8.61
N ASP A 882 -31.53 5.27 8.59
CA ASP A 882 -32.84 5.18 9.23
C ASP A 882 -33.67 4.02 8.67
N ALA A 883 -33.66 3.83 7.35
CA ALA A 883 -34.32 2.70 6.72
C ALA A 883 -33.69 1.35 7.12
N MET A 884 -32.38 1.31 7.36
CA MET A 884 -31.70 0.09 7.82
C MET A 884 -32.14 -0.33 9.22
N THR A 885 -32.30 0.62 10.14
CA THR A 885 -32.76 0.33 11.52
C THR A 885 -34.17 -0.29 11.56
N GLN A 886 -34.97 -0.10 10.50
CA GLN A 886 -36.30 -0.71 10.38
C GLN A 886 -36.27 -2.16 9.87
N ILE A 887 -35.14 -2.60 9.28
CA ILE A 887 -34.99 -3.94 8.70
C ILE A 887 -34.68 -4.98 9.78
N ALA A 888 -33.71 -4.67 10.65
CA ALA A 888 -33.30 -5.58 11.70
C ALA A 888 -33.03 -4.85 13.01
N THR A 889 -33.34 -5.55 14.10
CA THR A 889 -32.93 -5.20 15.46
C THR A 889 -32.20 -6.42 16.05
N PRO A 890 -31.48 -6.30 17.18
CA PRO A 890 -30.82 -7.46 17.80
C PRO A 890 -31.76 -8.65 18.13
N GLY A 891 -33.09 -8.44 18.17
CA GLY A 891 -34.08 -9.50 18.34
C GLY A 891 -34.62 -10.12 17.05
N SER A 892 -34.12 -9.72 15.89
CA SER A 892 -34.53 -10.25 14.57
C SER A 892 -33.94 -11.64 14.31
N ASP A 893 -34.43 -12.32 13.27
CA ASP A 893 -33.85 -13.60 12.83
C ASP A 893 -32.48 -13.41 12.17
N GLU A 894 -31.71 -14.51 12.09
CA GLU A 894 -30.35 -14.53 11.56
C GLU A 894 -30.23 -13.97 10.13
N GLN A 895 -31.22 -14.24 9.26
CA GLN A 895 -31.17 -13.75 7.88
C GLN A 895 -31.32 -12.23 7.83
N ALA A 896 -32.24 -11.67 8.63
CA ALA A 896 -32.40 -10.23 8.75
C ALA A 896 -31.16 -9.56 9.37
N LEU A 897 -30.55 -10.19 10.38
CA LEU A 897 -29.31 -9.72 11.00
C LEU A 897 -28.15 -9.69 9.99
N LEU A 898 -27.91 -10.78 9.27
CA LEU A 898 -26.86 -10.86 8.23
C LEU A 898 -27.11 -9.88 7.09
N GLN A 899 -28.36 -9.71 6.68
CA GLN A 899 -28.70 -8.76 5.63
C GLN A 899 -28.36 -7.34 6.08
N ALA A 900 -28.78 -6.95 7.28
CA ALA A 900 -28.52 -5.61 7.80
C ALA A 900 -27.01 -5.36 8.05
N SER A 901 -26.28 -6.31 8.64
CA SER A 901 -24.84 -6.18 8.90
C SER A 901 -24.04 -5.95 7.61
N ARG A 902 -24.35 -6.72 6.56
CA ARG A 902 -23.70 -6.58 5.24
C ARG A 902 -23.94 -5.21 4.63
N TRP A 903 -25.16 -4.69 4.72
CA TRP A 903 -25.48 -3.37 4.17
C TRP A 903 -24.81 -2.21 4.91
N PHE A 904 -24.42 -2.37 6.17
CA PHE A 904 -23.55 -1.39 6.82
C PHE A 904 -22.13 -1.42 6.25
N THR A 905 -21.57 -2.60 6.01
CA THR A 905 -20.14 -2.78 5.68
C THR A 905 -19.85 -2.85 4.19
N ARG A 906 -20.31 -3.89 3.51
CA ARG A 906 -19.92 -4.25 2.14
C ARG A 906 -21.06 -4.24 1.11
N GLY A 907 -22.27 -3.97 1.56
CA GLY A 907 -23.48 -3.91 0.74
C GLY A 907 -23.98 -5.29 0.29
N GLY A 908 -24.78 -5.31 -0.78
CA GLY A 908 -25.40 -6.54 -1.26
C GLY A 908 -26.18 -6.38 -2.57
N SER A 909 -26.62 -7.51 -3.11
CA SER A 909 -27.51 -7.52 -4.29
C SER A 909 -28.98 -7.41 -3.87
N THR A 910 -29.79 -6.79 -4.72
CA THR A 910 -31.24 -6.74 -4.57
C THR A 910 -31.89 -7.47 -5.73
N THR A 911 -32.99 -8.20 -5.48
CA THR A 911 -33.75 -8.94 -6.51
C THR A 911 -34.28 -8.06 -7.64
N ALA A 912 -34.36 -6.75 -7.42
CA ALA A 912 -35.06 -5.82 -8.28
C ALA A 912 -34.16 -5.03 -9.25
N ARG A 913 -32.83 -5.27 -9.28
CA ARG A 913 -31.91 -4.40 -10.04
C ARG A 913 -30.84 -5.21 -10.76
N GLY A 914 -30.62 -4.87 -12.03
CA GLY A 914 -29.65 -5.54 -12.90
C GLY A 914 -28.22 -5.46 -12.35
N SER A 915 -27.71 -6.59 -11.85
CA SER A 915 -26.30 -6.94 -11.66
C SER A 915 -25.33 -6.03 -10.90
N ALA A 916 -25.65 -4.80 -10.52
CA ALA A 916 -24.71 -3.93 -9.80
C ALA A 916 -24.63 -4.29 -8.31
N ALA A 917 -23.44 -4.64 -7.84
CA ALA A 917 -23.18 -4.74 -6.40
C ALA A 917 -23.33 -3.34 -5.79
N ASN A 918 -24.13 -3.21 -4.73
CA ASN A 918 -24.22 -1.95 -4.01
C ASN A 918 -23.14 -1.92 -2.94
N ASP A 919 -22.55 -0.75 -2.71
CA ASP A 919 -21.61 -0.54 -1.61
C ASP A 919 -22.35 -0.47 -0.26
N GLY A 920 -21.64 -0.80 0.81
CA GLY A 920 -22.15 -0.64 2.17
C GLY A 920 -22.22 0.83 2.59
N LEU A 921 -23.12 1.17 3.52
CA LEU A 921 -23.35 2.55 3.93
C LEU A 921 -22.09 3.22 4.47
N VAL A 922 -21.27 2.52 5.26
CA VAL A 922 -20.01 3.07 5.81
C VAL A 922 -19.02 3.38 4.68
N ILE A 923 -18.91 2.51 3.68
CA ILE A 923 -18.06 2.73 2.50
C ILE A 923 -18.53 3.95 1.71
N ILE A 924 -19.85 4.13 1.51
CA ILE A 924 -20.37 5.28 0.76
C ILE A 924 -20.07 6.60 1.51
N HIS A 925 -20.09 6.61 2.85
CA HIS A 925 -19.65 7.79 3.62
C HIS A 925 -18.17 8.11 3.37
N ALA A 926 -17.29 7.10 3.36
CA ALA A 926 -15.88 7.29 3.00
C ALA A 926 -15.74 7.85 1.57
N GLN A 927 -16.47 7.30 0.61
CA GLN A 927 -16.47 7.78 -0.78
C GLN A 927 -16.91 9.25 -0.92
N VAL A 928 -17.90 9.70 -0.14
CA VAL A 928 -18.32 11.12 -0.13
C VAL A 928 -17.20 12.01 0.41
N ALA A 929 -16.55 11.60 1.50
CA ALA A 929 -15.43 12.32 2.09
C ALA A 929 -14.23 12.40 1.11
N ASP A 930 -13.88 11.28 0.48
CA ASP A 930 -12.78 11.20 -0.48
C ASP A 930 -13.07 12.00 -1.76
N ALA A 931 -14.32 12.02 -2.23
CA ALA A 931 -14.71 12.83 -3.40
C ALA A 931 -14.52 14.34 -3.18
N VAL A 932 -14.62 14.82 -1.93
CA VAL A 932 -14.28 16.20 -1.57
C VAL A 932 -12.76 16.37 -1.54
N ARG A 933 -12.03 15.48 -0.88
CA ARG A 933 -10.55 15.54 -0.78
C ARG A 933 -9.84 15.44 -2.13
N GLU A 934 -10.33 14.62 -3.06
CA GLU A 934 -9.81 14.54 -4.43
C GLU A 934 -9.89 15.89 -5.16
N ARG A 935 -10.92 16.70 -4.89
CA ARG A 935 -11.03 18.05 -5.47
C ARG A 935 -10.01 19.00 -4.87
N VAL A 936 -9.77 18.90 -3.56
CA VAL A 936 -8.71 19.66 -2.87
C VAL A 936 -7.34 19.30 -3.48
N ALA A 937 -7.05 18.01 -3.62
CA ALA A 937 -5.81 17.50 -4.22
C ALA A 937 -5.61 17.94 -5.68
N ALA A 938 -6.70 18.16 -6.42
CA ALA A 938 -6.67 18.68 -7.78
C ALA A 938 -6.55 20.22 -7.88
N GLY A 939 -6.41 20.92 -6.75
CA GLY A 939 -6.30 22.38 -6.68
C GLY A 939 -7.63 23.11 -6.94
N ALA A 940 -8.76 22.42 -6.83
CA ALA A 940 -10.07 23.06 -6.99
C ALA A 940 -10.42 23.87 -5.72
N GLN A 941 -11.07 25.01 -5.89
CA GLN A 941 -11.66 25.71 -4.75
C GLN A 941 -12.83 24.89 -4.18
N VAL A 942 -12.71 24.51 -2.92
CA VAL A 942 -13.71 23.77 -2.14
C VAL A 942 -14.23 24.70 -1.05
N SER A 943 -15.54 24.65 -0.75
CA SER A 943 -16.11 25.52 0.29
C SER A 943 -15.82 24.97 1.68
N ALA A 944 -15.67 25.85 2.69
CA ALA A 944 -15.49 25.43 4.09
C ALA A 944 -16.59 24.47 4.56
N ASN A 945 -17.84 24.67 4.12
CA ASN A 945 -18.95 23.77 4.44
C ASN A 945 -18.77 22.36 3.83
N ASP A 946 -18.11 22.24 2.67
CA ASP A 946 -17.84 20.92 2.07
C ASP A 946 -16.68 20.21 2.76
N LEU A 947 -15.70 20.96 3.25
CA LEU A 947 -14.61 20.45 4.07
C LEU A 947 -15.11 19.93 5.42
N GLU A 948 -15.98 20.69 6.11
CA GLU A 948 -16.64 20.24 7.34
C GLU A 948 -17.43 18.94 7.13
N ARG A 949 -18.00 18.76 5.93
CA ARG A 949 -18.73 17.53 5.55
C ARG A 949 -17.83 16.30 5.43
N VAL A 950 -16.52 16.47 5.18
CA VAL A 950 -15.55 15.35 5.15
C VAL A 950 -15.54 14.67 6.51
N GLN A 951 -15.35 15.45 7.57
CA GLN A 951 -15.30 14.92 8.93
C GLN A 951 -16.68 14.43 9.37
N ALA A 952 -17.75 15.17 9.09
CA ALA A 952 -19.11 14.74 9.41
C ALA A 952 -19.47 13.39 8.76
N ALA A 953 -19.05 13.15 7.52
CA ALA A 953 -19.26 11.88 6.83
C ALA A 953 -18.51 10.72 7.53
N ARG A 954 -17.24 10.94 7.88
CA ARG A 954 -16.40 9.96 8.58
C ARG A 954 -16.97 9.61 9.95
N ASP A 955 -17.31 10.63 10.75
CA ASP A 955 -17.92 10.47 12.07
C ASP A 955 -19.25 9.71 11.99
N LYS A 956 -20.09 10.03 11.00
CA LYS A 956 -21.33 9.31 10.78
C LYS A 956 -21.09 7.84 10.42
N GLY A 957 -20.09 7.56 9.59
CA GLY A 957 -19.68 6.19 9.28
C GLY A 957 -19.29 5.38 10.53
N VAL A 958 -18.57 5.99 11.47
CA VAL A 958 -18.24 5.38 12.78
C VAL A 958 -19.50 5.20 13.64
N GLU A 959 -20.39 6.21 13.68
CA GLU A 959 -21.66 6.14 14.41
C GLU A 959 -22.56 5.00 13.90
N LEU A 960 -22.56 4.69 12.61
CA LEU A 960 -23.34 3.56 12.07
C LEU A 960 -22.85 2.19 12.57
N VAL A 961 -21.56 2.09 12.91
CA VAL A 961 -20.97 0.87 13.45
C VAL A 961 -21.28 0.71 14.94
N GLU A 962 -20.99 1.74 15.73
CA GLU A 962 -21.18 1.69 17.20
C GLU A 962 -22.66 1.88 17.60
N GLY A 963 -23.40 2.67 16.84
CA GLY A 963 -24.75 3.14 17.14
C GLY A 963 -24.74 4.31 18.13
N ALA A 964 -25.68 5.25 17.99
CA ALA A 964 -25.80 6.45 18.83
C ALA A 964 -25.92 6.17 20.35
N ASN A 965 -26.18 4.92 20.77
CA ASN A 965 -26.22 4.46 22.16
C ASN A 965 -25.73 2.99 22.32
N GLY A 966 -24.91 2.46 21.40
CA GLY A 966 -24.40 1.08 21.49
C GLY A 966 -25.41 -0.06 21.16
N SER A 967 -26.70 0.24 21.00
CA SER A 967 -27.78 -0.78 20.92
C SER A 967 -28.47 -0.89 19.55
N SER A 968 -28.05 -0.09 18.57
CA SER A 968 -28.68 0.01 17.24
C SER A 968 -27.70 0.05 16.06
N GLY A 969 -26.39 0.04 16.32
CA GLY A 969 -25.35 0.00 15.28
C GLY A 969 -25.08 -1.42 14.76
N ALA A 970 -24.24 -1.51 13.73
CA ALA A 970 -23.86 -2.79 13.12
C ALA A 970 -23.30 -3.82 14.13
N LEU A 971 -22.55 -3.36 15.14
CA LEU A 971 -21.98 -4.25 16.17
C LEU A 971 -23.06 -5.00 16.96
N ALA A 972 -24.13 -4.32 17.38
CA ALA A 972 -25.21 -4.96 18.12
C ALA A 972 -25.96 -6.02 17.30
N LEU A 973 -26.04 -5.84 15.97
CA LEU A 973 -26.63 -6.82 15.07
C LEU A 973 -25.72 -8.05 14.89
N ILE A 974 -24.41 -7.83 14.79
CA ILE A 974 -23.43 -8.90 14.66
C ILE A 974 -23.33 -9.71 15.95
N GLU A 975 -23.32 -9.07 17.12
CA GLU A 975 -23.34 -9.77 18.41
C GLU A 975 -24.56 -10.69 18.57
N ALA A 976 -25.69 -10.33 17.95
CA ALA A 976 -26.91 -11.13 17.96
C ALA A 976 -26.89 -12.32 16.99
N LEU A 977 -25.92 -12.41 16.08
CA LEU A 977 -25.80 -13.56 15.16
C LEU A 977 -25.50 -14.84 15.94
N PRO A 978 -26.16 -15.97 15.63
CA PRO A 978 -25.93 -17.22 16.35
C PRO A 978 -24.62 -17.91 15.94
N ASN A 979 -24.24 -17.82 14.67
CA ASN A 979 -23.04 -18.48 14.11
C ASN A 979 -21.76 -17.66 14.34
N GLN A 980 -20.72 -18.31 14.87
CA GLN A 980 -19.42 -17.68 15.11
C GLN A 980 -18.66 -17.32 13.84
N ASP A 981 -18.69 -18.16 12.81
CA ASP A 981 -17.96 -17.90 11.56
C ASP A 981 -18.52 -16.67 10.84
N ASP A 982 -19.84 -16.47 10.93
CA ASP A 982 -20.52 -15.29 10.40
C ASP A 982 -20.17 -14.03 11.21
N ARG A 983 -20.11 -14.13 12.55
CA ARG A 983 -19.64 -13.02 13.39
C ARG A 983 -18.21 -12.62 13.03
N ASP A 984 -17.31 -13.58 12.92
CA ASP A 984 -15.91 -13.36 12.58
C ASP A 984 -15.77 -12.69 11.20
N LEU A 985 -16.53 -13.17 10.21
CA LEU A 985 -16.54 -12.57 8.88
C LEU A 985 -17.02 -11.11 8.93
N GLU A 986 -18.15 -10.84 9.58
CA GLU A 986 -18.73 -9.50 9.59
C GLU A 986 -17.89 -8.52 10.46
N ILE A 987 -17.20 -8.99 11.51
CA ILE A 987 -16.22 -8.17 12.26
C ILE A 987 -15.02 -7.78 11.39
N ARG A 988 -14.49 -8.70 10.56
CA ARG A 988 -13.43 -8.36 9.59
C ARG A 988 -13.87 -7.26 8.64
N GLU A 989 -15.08 -7.36 8.11
CA GLU A 989 -15.63 -6.36 7.19
C GLU A 989 -15.86 -5.01 7.90
N ILE A 990 -16.31 -5.00 9.17
CA ILE A 990 -16.43 -3.77 9.97
C ILE A 990 -15.07 -3.12 10.19
N VAL A 991 -14.04 -3.88 10.57
CA VAL A 991 -12.70 -3.32 10.80
C VAL A 991 -12.15 -2.68 9.52
N SER A 992 -12.36 -3.33 8.36
CA SER A 992 -12.02 -2.76 7.05
C SER A 992 -12.80 -1.47 6.75
N ALA A 993 -14.12 -1.48 6.95
CA ALA A 993 -14.97 -0.31 6.70
C ALA A 993 -14.63 0.87 7.64
N LEU A 994 -14.40 0.60 8.93
CA LEU A 994 -13.94 1.60 9.91
C LEU A 994 -12.61 2.22 9.49
N ALA A 995 -11.68 1.41 8.99
CA ALA A 995 -10.38 1.92 8.54
C ALA A 995 -10.53 2.89 7.34
N GLN A 996 -11.48 2.64 6.43
CA GLN A 996 -11.78 3.55 5.30
C GLN A 996 -12.36 4.90 5.76
N VAL A 997 -13.25 4.90 6.76
CA VAL A 997 -13.75 6.15 7.37
C VAL A 997 -12.81 6.73 8.43
N ARG A 998 -11.58 6.20 8.55
CA ARG A 998 -10.56 6.63 9.55
C ARG A 998 -11.00 6.47 11.01
N GLY A 999 -11.95 5.58 11.29
CA GLY A 999 -12.39 5.15 12.63
C GLY A 999 -11.40 4.24 13.35
N PHE A 1000 -10.12 4.61 13.36
CA PHE A 1000 -9.02 3.74 13.80
C PHE A 1000 -9.10 3.31 15.26
N ASP A 1001 -9.58 4.18 16.15
CA ASP A 1001 -9.68 3.86 17.58
C ASP A 1001 -10.73 2.77 17.84
N VAL A 1002 -11.87 2.85 17.16
CA VAL A 1002 -12.92 1.82 17.21
C VAL A 1002 -12.40 0.52 16.60
N ALA A 1003 -11.75 0.59 15.43
CA ALA A 1003 -11.19 -0.57 14.76
C ALA A 1003 -10.13 -1.29 15.61
N LYS A 1004 -9.24 -0.53 16.25
CA LYS A 1004 -8.21 -1.04 17.16
C LYS A 1004 -8.83 -1.72 18.39
N ARG A 1005 -9.85 -1.11 18.99
CA ARG A 1005 -10.55 -1.68 20.14
C ARG A 1005 -11.25 -2.99 19.78
N LEU A 1006 -11.90 -3.06 18.62
CA LEU A 1006 -12.52 -4.30 18.12
C LEU A 1006 -11.48 -5.39 17.87
N ALA A 1007 -10.38 -5.06 17.20
CA ALA A 1007 -9.27 -5.99 17.00
C ALA A 1007 -8.70 -6.49 18.33
N GLY A 1008 -8.48 -5.59 19.30
CA GLY A 1008 -7.94 -5.94 20.63
C GLY A 1008 -8.86 -6.79 21.50
N ALA A 1009 -10.17 -6.80 21.22
CA ALA A 1009 -11.15 -7.65 21.91
C ALA A 1009 -11.18 -9.10 21.39
N GLU A 1010 -10.46 -9.41 20.30
CA GLU A 1010 -10.35 -10.77 19.79
C GLU A 1010 -9.31 -11.58 20.57
N ASP A 1011 -9.76 -12.68 21.17
CA ASP A 1011 -8.94 -13.57 22.00
C ASP A 1011 -7.98 -14.42 21.18
N ARG A 1012 -8.35 -14.81 19.94
CA ARG A 1012 -7.49 -15.60 19.06
C ARG A 1012 -6.41 -14.72 18.45
N SER A 1013 -5.16 -14.99 18.81
CA SER A 1013 -4.01 -14.21 18.34
C SER A 1013 -3.93 -14.07 16.82
N SER A 1014 -4.20 -15.13 16.05
CA SER A 1014 -4.15 -15.10 14.59
C SER A 1014 -5.16 -14.14 13.97
N GLU A 1015 -6.41 -14.17 14.44
CA GLU A 1015 -7.47 -13.31 13.93
C GLU A 1015 -7.28 -11.87 14.40
N ARG A 1016 -6.94 -11.65 15.68
CA ARG A 1016 -6.57 -10.34 16.21
C ARG A 1016 -5.46 -9.69 15.37
N ASN A 1017 -4.38 -10.44 15.13
CA ASN A 1017 -3.24 -9.96 14.35
C ASN A 1017 -3.63 -9.59 12.92
N ARG A 1018 -4.50 -10.39 12.30
CA ARG A 1018 -5.07 -10.09 10.97
C ARG A 1018 -5.87 -8.78 10.97
N LEU A 1019 -6.72 -8.56 11.98
CA LEU A 1019 -7.50 -7.33 12.12
C LEU A 1019 -6.60 -6.12 12.36
N LEU A 1020 -5.61 -6.23 13.25
CA LEU A 1020 -4.62 -5.18 13.51
C LEU A 1020 -3.82 -4.83 12.26
N ARG A 1021 -3.52 -5.81 11.40
CA ARG A 1021 -2.84 -5.58 10.13
C ARG A 1021 -3.66 -4.69 9.20
N THR A 1022 -4.96 -4.95 9.06
CA THR A 1022 -5.86 -4.09 8.26
C THR A 1022 -5.84 -2.63 8.75
N VAL A 1023 -5.85 -2.43 10.07
CA VAL A 1023 -5.78 -1.09 10.69
C VAL A 1023 -4.42 -0.44 10.39
N ALA A 1024 -3.33 -1.17 10.56
CA ALA A 1024 -1.98 -0.67 10.32
C ALA A 1024 -1.73 -0.30 8.86
N GLU A 1025 -2.14 -1.16 7.91
CA GLU A 1025 -2.03 -0.90 6.48
C GLU A 1025 -2.74 0.41 6.11
N SER A 1026 -3.97 0.59 6.60
CA SER A 1026 -4.75 1.81 6.36
C SER A 1026 -4.14 3.05 6.99
N LEU A 1027 -3.56 2.95 8.19
CA LEU A 1027 -2.80 4.04 8.82
C LEU A 1027 -1.59 4.45 7.96
N THR A 1028 -0.81 3.48 7.45
CA THR A 1028 0.38 3.77 6.65
C THR A 1028 0.06 4.38 5.28
N GLU A 1029 -1.16 4.16 4.79
CA GLU A 1029 -1.64 4.68 3.51
C GLU A 1029 -2.42 6.00 3.64
N LEU A 1030 -2.60 6.52 4.87
CA LEU A 1030 -3.29 7.79 5.14
C LEU A 1030 -2.79 8.91 4.21
N ASP A 1031 -3.72 9.57 3.52
CA ASP A 1031 -3.46 10.63 2.55
C ASP A 1031 -4.70 11.52 2.44
N ASP A 1032 -4.57 12.79 2.80
CA ASP A 1032 -5.59 13.82 2.62
C ASP A 1032 -5.54 14.50 1.25
N TYR A 1033 -4.49 14.23 0.46
CA TYR A 1033 -4.29 14.76 -0.88
C TYR A 1033 -4.16 13.63 -1.92
N PRO A 1034 -5.17 12.76 -2.07
CA PRO A 1034 -5.07 11.59 -2.91
C PRO A 1034 -4.70 11.94 -4.35
N GLY A 1035 -3.66 11.27 -4.86
CA GLY A 1035 -3.23 11.37 -6.25
C GLY A 1035 -2.26 12.51 -6.56
N THR A 1036 -1.75 13.23 -5.57
CA THR A 1036 -0.59 14.13 -5.73
C THR A 1036 0.59 13.66 -4.87
N ALA A 1037 1.81 14.02 -5.27
CA ALA A 1037 3.04 13.74 -4.50
C ALA A 1037 3.48 14.97 -3.67
N ILE A 1038 2.72 16.07 -3.72
CA ILE A 1038 3.11 17.39 -3.21
C ILE A 1038 2.85 17.53 -1.71
N ALA A 1039 1.70 17.06 -1.24
CA ALA A 1039 1.26 17.13 0.15
C ALA A 1039 0.55 15.81 0.49
N ARG A 1040 0.32 15.58 1.78
CA ARG A 1040 -0.29 14.33 2.26
C ARG A 1040 -1.14 14.47 3.51
N PHE A 1041 -0.90 15.48 4.34
CA PHE A 1041 -1.57 15.68 5.63
C PHE A 1041 -2.18 17.08 5.68
N ASP A 1042 -3.36 17.13 6.27
CA ASP A 1042 -4.27 18.27 6.47
C ASP A 1042 -5.03 17.96 7.76
N PHE A 1043 -4.48 18.41 8.89
CA PHE A 1043 -4.81 17.91 10.22
C PHE A 1043 -6.17 18.42 10.73
N ASP A 1044 -6.43 19.73 10.58
CA ASP A 1044 -7.73 20.33 10.91
C ASP A 1044 -8.79 20.10 9.82
N GLY A 1045 -8.34 19.79 8.61
CA GLY A 1045 -9.15 19.42 7.49
C GLY A 1045 -9.64 20.57 6.61
N ASP A 1046 -9.06 21.76 6.72
CA ASP A 1046 -9.44 22.96 5.98
C ASP A 1046 -9.02 22.96 4.49
N GLY A 1047 -8.29 21.93 4.06
CA GLY A 1047 -7.84 21.77 2.68
C GLY A 1047 -6.53 22.50 2.37
N GLN A 1048 -5.83 23.00 3.38
CA GLN A 1048 -4.46 23.47 3.31
C GLN A 1048 -3.51 22.39 3.87
N ALA A 1049 -2.28 22.37 3.38
CA ALA A 1049 -1.33 21.31 3.71
C ALA A 1049 -0.55 21.70 4.95
N ASP A 1050 -0.52 20.83 5.97
CA ASP A 1050 0.29 21.05 7.18
C ASP A 1050 1.75 21.31 6.81
N PHE A 1051 2.26 20.52 5.86
CA PHE A 1051 3.57 20.65 5.25
C PHE A 1051 3.61 19.97 3.87
N PHE A 1052 4.55 20.41 3.03
CA PHE A 1052 4.80 19.77 1.74
C PHE A 1052 5.80 18.61 1.87
N ASN A 1053 5.70 17.68 0.92
CA ASN A 1053 6.69 16.63 0.73
C ASN A 1053 8.08 17.28 0.52
N PRO A 1054 9.12 16.89 1.28
CA PRO A 1054 10.47 17.45 1.16
C PRO A 1054 11.08 17.36 -0.25
N ARG A 1055 10.59 16.43 -1.08
CA ARG A 1055 11.04 16.24 -2.46
C ARG A 1055 10.30 17.10 -3.49
N SER A 1056 9.18 17.72 -3.13
CA SER A 1056 8.43 18.59 -4.05
C SER A 1056 9.13 19.93 -4.24
N SER A 1057 9.18 20.40 -5.48
CA SER A 1057 9.74 21.71 -5.84
C SER A 1057 8.72 22.84 -5.67
N GLU A 1058 9.21 24.07 -5.51
CA GLU A 1058 8.35 25.26 -5.44
C GLU A 1058 7.46 25.42 -6.68
N SER A 1059 8.00 25.15 -7.88
CA SER A 1059 7.24 25.23 -9.14
C SER A 1059 6.09 24.21 -9.20
N GLU A 1060 6.29 23.00 -8.67
CA GLU A 1060 5.24 21.98 -8.62
C GLU A 1060 4.12 22.39 -7.66
N ARG A 1061 4.48 22.90 -6.48
CA ARG A 1061 3.53 23.41 -5.47
C ARG A 1061 2.65 24.52 -6.04
N LEU A 1062 3.26 25.51 -6.71
CA LEU A 1062 2.54 26.62 -7.35
C LEU A 1062 1.60 26.16 -8.47
N THR A 1063 1.99 25.13 -9.23
CA THR A 1063 1.17 24.61 -10.34
C THR A 1063 -0.03 23.82 -9.83
N ALA A 1064 0.11 23.11 -8.71
CA ALA A 1064 -0.97 22.34 -8.11
C ALA A 1064 -2.00 23.19 -7.36
N GLY A 1065 -1.66 24.43 -6.98
CA GLY A 1065 -2.58 25.32 -6.27
C GLY A 1065 -2.84 24.92 -4.81
N ILE A 1066 -1.97 24.11 -4.22
CA ILE A 1066 -2.03 23.69 -2.81
C ILE A 1066 -1.20 24.68 -1.98
N ALA A 1067 -1.80 25.27 -0.95
CA ALA A 1067 -1.12 26.18 -0.02
C ALA A 1067 -0.68 25.44 1.25
N MET A 1068 0.35 25.97 1.91
CA MET A 1068 0.72 25.53 3.25
C MET A 1068 -0.19 26.22 4.26
N ASP A 1069 -0.68 25.47 5.22
CA ASP A 1069 -1.56 25.95 6.27
C ASP A 1069 -0.81 26.89 7.23
N SER A 1070 -1.50 27.90 7.75
CA SER A 1070 -0.99 28.84 8.74
C SER A 1070 -1.54 28.62 10.16
N ASP A 1071 -2.46 27.67 10.33
CA ASP A 1071 -3.14 27.32 11.58
C ASP A 1071 -3.47 25.81 11.56
N ILE A 1072 -2.45 24.97 11.77
CA ILE A 1072 -2.51 23.52 11.51
C ILE A 1072 -3.66 22.80 12.24
N ASP A 1073 -4.04 23.27 13.42
CA ASP A 1073 -5.08 22.65 14.23
C ASP A 1073 -6.43 23.40 14.22
N GLY A 1074 -6.49 24.52 13.49
CA GLY A 1074 -7.70 25.29 13.22
C GLY A 1074 -8.28 25.99 14.45
N ASP A 1075 -7.48 26.24 15.49
CA ASP A 1075 -7.94 26.87 16.73
C ASP A 1075 -7.98 28.41 16.68
N ALA A 1076 -7.64 28.98 15.52
CA ALA A 1076 -7.52 30.41 15.23
C ALA A 1076 -6.31 31.11 15.85
N ILE A 1077 -5.30 30.36 16.32
CA ILE A 1077 -3.99 30.86 16.71
C ILE A 1077 -3.00 30.52 15.58
N PRO A 1078 -2.38 31.51 14.92
CA PRO A 1078 -1.42 31.23 13.86
C PRO A 1078 -0.24 30.40 14.37
N ASP A 1079 0.27 29.46 13.58
CA ASP A 1079 1.41 28.57 13.94
C ASP A 1079 2.71 29.31 14.30
N SER A 1080 2.79 30.61 13.99
CA SER A 1080 3.90 31.48 14.42
C SER A 1080 3.82 31.89 15.89
N ASP A 1081 2.63 31.84 16.48
CA ASP A 1081 2.33 32.21 17.86
C ASP A 1081 1.77 31.01 18.67
N ASP A 1082 1.41 29.91 18.01
CA ASP A 1082 0.81 28.74 18.64
C ASP A 1082 1.87 27.82 19.28
N LEU A 1083 1.69 27.56 20.57
CA LEU A 1083 2.50 26.63 21.35
C LEU A 1083 1.95 25.19 21.28
N THR A 1084 0.78 24.98 20.69
CA THR A 1084 0.14 23.66 20.59
C THR A 1084 -0.32 23.34 19.16
N PRO A 1085 0.55 23.43 18.13
CA PRO A 1085 0.19 23.43 16.69
C PRO A 1085 -0.47 22.15 16.14
N TYR A 1086 -0.77 21.16 16.98
CA TYR A 1086 -1.51 19.96 16.59
C TYR A 1086 -2.51 19.56 17.69
N CYS A 1087 -2.98 20.53 18.48
CA CYS A 1087 -3.74 20.30 19.70
C CYS A 1087 -4.97 21.21 19.75
N PRO A 1088 -6.01 20.90 18.97
CA PRO A 1088 -7.13 21.80 18.77
C PRO A 1088 -7.80 22.07 20.12
N ALA A 1089 -8.14 23.34 20.39
CA ALA A 1089 -8.73 23.82 21.64
C ALA A 1089 -9.99 23.06 22.14
N SER A 1090 -10.59 22.21 21.30
CA SER A 1090 -11.76 21.38 21.60
C SER A 1090 -11.45 20.02 22.26
N ARG A 1091 -10.18 19.58 22.35
CA ARG A 1091 -9.81 18.30 22.96
C ARG A 1091 -9.41 18.43 24.43
N ALA A 1092 -10.13 17.72 25.31
CA ALA A 1092 -9.87 17.63 26.75
C ALA A 1092 -8.53 16.93 27.12
N THR A 1093 -7.76 16.45 26.13
CA THR A 1093 -6.51 15.71 26.31
C THR A 1093 -5.25 16.54 26.06
N CYS A 1094 -5.37 17.76 25.54
CA CYS A 1094 -4.23 18.67 25.40
C CYS A 1094 -3.84 19.25 26.76
N TRP A 1095 -2.56 19.57 26.96
CA TRP A 1095 -2.06 20.10 28.22
C TRP A 1095 -2.86 21.35 28.62
N GLN A 1096 -3.43 21.32 29.83
CA GLN A 1096 -4.09 22.47 30.44
C GLN A 1096 -3.18 22.98 31.57
N PRO A 1097 -2.80 24.27 31.57
CA PRO A 1097 -1.89 24.84 32.56
C PRO A 1097 -2.35 24.68 34.02
#